data_AF-A0A1F5BVG5-F1
#
_entry.id   AF-A0A1F5BVG5-F1
#
_cell.length_a   1.000
_cell.length_b   1.000
_cell.length_c   1.000
_cell.angle_alpha   90.00
_cell.angle_beta   90.00
_cell.angle_gamma   90.00
#
_symmetry.space_group_name_H-M   'P 1'
#
loop_
_entity.id
_entity.type
_entity.pdbx_description
1 polymer ?
#
loop_
_entity_poly.entity_id
_entity_poly.type
_entity_poly.pdbx_seq_one_letter_code
_entity_poly.pdbx_strand_id
1 'polypeptide(L)'
;MEEIPNQTAPEATNTQDQKMRVPFIIFALALFTVFLYGLYWIFTQSTNSPIGAGWFLFSFAAGLSMIVLPCTLPLAFVIVPLSMGKGYVKGFSVALAFGLGVAITLSMYGILAALLGKALFGFTDGGGETIKNIFYTIAGIFALVFALGELGLLKARMPSYMGAVPGFIQKRKDIAKALMLGLFLGNIGVGCPHPATPIILGQIGVTHDVFYGWLLFFVHAVGRVIPLLFLAVLGILGVNATKSLVKHKDSIARATAWGMVFVGAFLFTLGFFSHDWWVNSGSHTLLEEITQEARFTDALNERFQSAVAHRHGLEEGAGFFGAPLWLGNWVLVVLMAIPLWWYWFFRRNRMSSLSETERGAEQEALRSKAILFATATVLFALTFIYVLPQRFLAQQAALEAQEHAVPSAGSVDMGDMHDMDAMGSMNASDLSRLSLRTPANAIARLPFAVAEDGTKEFHLEAGEFRWEYAKGSSVHAWGYNGQVPGPEIRVMEGDRVRVVLTNNLPEATSMHWHGIDVPYTQDGVPGFSQVATKPGETRVYEFEAKPAGTRFYHTHGSSHGTEAMQLDMGLAGAFIIEPKNFTRPDKDITLILDEWAVGAGGTNMAATMGHDMGDAAPSAGVGHAMMDYGVFTVNGRTFPDVPAISVKEGERVRLRLINAGTSTIHPMHLHGHQFKVTATDGNPVPLAAQLTKNTIALNPGETYDIEFVAENPGVWVFHCHELHHAGGGMIMPILYEGYKPLGQ
;
A
#
# COMPACT_ATOMS: atom_id res chain seq x y z
N MET A 1 32.89 49.87 15.33
CA MET A 1 33.52 50.22 14.04
C MET A 1 34.93 49.70 14.13
N GLU A 2 35.18 48.54 13.54
CA GLU A 2 36.49 47.89 13.52
C GLU A 2 36.78 47.59 12.04
N GLU A 3 37.97 47.99 11.60
CA GLU A 3 38.36 48.20 10.21
C GLU A 3 38.28 46.94 9.34
N ILE A 4 37.68 47.09 8.16
CA ILE A 4 37.72 46.13 7.07
C ILE A 4 39.12 46.21 6.44
N PRO A 5 39.91 45.13 6.36
CA PRO A 5 41.20 45.18 5.70
C PRO A 5 41.03 45.38 4.19
N ASN A 6 41.83 46.31 3.70
CA ASN A 6 41.98 46.77 2.34
C ASN A 6 42.10 45.61 1.32
N GLN A 7 41.27 45.64 0.27
CA GLN A 7 41.37 44.72 -0.86
C GLN A 7 42.64 45.02 -1.66
N THR A 8 43.68 44.21 -1.45
CA THR A 8 44.82 44.14 -2.38
C THR A 8 44.44 43.33 -3.63
N ALA A 9 44.97 43.78 -4.76
CA ALA A 9 44.84 43.32 -6.15
C ALA A 9 44.57 41.82 -6.40
N PRO A 10 43.92 41.45 -7.54
CA PRO A 10 43.63 40.06 -7.86
C PRO A 10 44.93 39.25 -7.96
N GLU A 11 45.13 38.31 -7.03
CA GLU A 11 46.14 37.27 -7.18
C GLU A 11 45.94 36.58 -8.53
N ALA A 12 47.03 36.44 -9.27
CA ALA A 12 47.06 35.77 -10.55
C ALA A 12 46.35 34.40 -10.42
N THR A 13 45.18 34.27 -11.04
CA THR A 13 44.45 33.00 -11.10
C THR A 13 45.39 31.97 -11.71
N ASN A 14 45.80 31.00 -10.90
CA ASN A 14 46.67 29.88 -11.29
C ASN A 14 46.23 29.35 -12.66
N THR A 15 47.16 29.23 -13.62
CA THR A 15 46.89 28.73 -14.99
C THR A 15 46.23 27.35 -14.98
N GLN A 16 46.41 26.59 -13.91
CA GLN A 16 45.73 25.31 -13.68
C GLN A 16 44.25 25.47 -13.26
N ASP A 17 43.89 26.50 -12.49
CA ASP A 17 42.49 26.78 -12.13
C ASP A 17 41.69 27.27 -13.34
N GLN A 18 42.29 28.08 -14.23
CA GLN A 18 41.62 28.48 -15.47
C GLN A 18 41.31 27.29 -16.40
N LYS A 19 42.23 26.30 -16.50
CA LYS A 19 42.01 25.07 -17.28
C LYS A 19 40.91 24.19 -16.69
N MET A 20 40.73 24.18 -15.37
CA MET A 20 39.73 23.35 -14.70
C MET A 20 38.32 23.94 -14.73
N ARG A 21 38.16 25.24 -15.04
CA ARG A 21 36.87 25.93 -15.01
C ARG A 21 35.81 25.31 -15.93
N VAL A 22 36.16 25.00 -17.19
CA VAL A 22 35.22 24.43 -18.17
C VAL A 22 34.79 22.99 -17.79
N PRO A 23 35.71 22.06 -17.48
CA PRO A 23 35.34 20.74 -16.95
C PRO A 23 34.45 20.81 -15.72
N PHE A 24 34.70 21.78 -14.83
CA PHE A 24 33.92 21.94 -13.60
C PHE A 24 32.50 22.47 -13.86
N ILE A 25 32.31 23.33 -14.87
CA ILE A 25 30.98 23.76 -15.33
C ILE A 25 30.21 22.58 -15.96
N ILE A 26 30.86 21.77 -16.79
CA ILE A 26 30.25 20.57 -17.38
C ILE A 26 29.80 19.61 -16.27
N PHE A 27 30.65 19.40 -15.26
CA PHE A 27 30.30 18.59 -14.10
C PHE A 27 29.13 19.16 -13.30
N ALA A 28 29.08 20.48 -13.10
CA ALA A 28 27.95 21.16 -12.45
C ALA A 28 26.63 20.93 -13.22
N LEU A 29 26.67 21.03 -14.55
CA LEU A 29 25.51 20.76 -15.41
C LEU A 29 25.09 19.30 -15.35
N ALA A 30 26.03 18.35 -15.34
CA ALA A 30 25.74 16.93 -15.19
C ALA A 30 25.06 16.62 -13.84
N LEU A 31 25.56 17.18 -12.73
CA LEU A 31 24.91 17.06 -11.42
C LEU A 31 23.49 17.66 -11.42
N PHE A 32 23.31 18.80 -12.10
CA PHE A 32 22.00 19.43 -12.23
C PHE A 32 21.02 18.58 -13.04
N THR A 33 21.46 17.94 -14.13
CA THR A 33 20.64 17.02 -14.91
C THR A 33 20.25 15.78 -14.10
N VAL A 34 21.18 15.19 -13.34
CA VAL A 34 20.87 14.06 -12.44
C VAL A 34 19.84 14.48 -11.38
N PHE A 35 19.97 15.68 -10.83
CA PHE A 35 19.01 16.25 -9.88
C PHE A 35 17.62 16.43 -10.51
N LEU A 36 17.53 17.05 -11.69
CA LEU A 36 16.26 17.25 -12.39
C LEU A 36 15.61 15.94 -12.83
N TYR A 37 16.39 14.98 -13.34
CA TYR A 37 15.88 13.68 -13.74
C TYR A 37 15.39 12.87 -12.53
N GLY A 38 16.11 12.91 -11.41
CA GLY A 38 15.67 12.29 -10.16
C GLY A 38 14.35 12.88 -9.66
N LEU A 39 14.21 14.22 -9.70
CA LEU A 39 12.94 14.89 -9.38
C LEU A 39 11.82 14.51 -10.37
N TYR A 40 12.09 14.57 -11.68
CA TYR A 40 11.12 14.21 -12.71
C TYR A 40 10.63 12.76 -12.53
N TRP A 41 11.53 11.83 -12.22
CA TRP A 41 11.20 10.42 -12.03
C TRP A 41 10.24 10.19 -10.87
N ILE A 42 10.39 10.92 -9.75
CA ILE A 42 9.44 10.88 -8.61
C ILE A 42 8.01 11.11 -9.08
N PHE A 43 7.82 11.98 -10.07
CA PHE A 43 6.50 12.45 -10.47
C PHE A 43 5.97 11.83 -11.77
N THR A 44 6.73 11.00 -12.51
CA THR A 44 6.33 10.68 -13.91
C THR A 44 6.51 9.25 -14.41
N GLN A 45 7.24 8.36 -13.72
CA GLN A 45 7.47 7.00 -14.19
C GLN A 45 6.75 6.01 -13.28
N SER A 46 5.90 5.10 -13.78
CA SER A 46 5.35 3.98 -13.00
C SER A 46 6.36 2.84 -12.99
N THR A 47 6.44 2.08 -11.89
CA THR A 47 7.36 0.94 -11.76
C THR A 47 6.57 -0.35 -11.69
N ASN A 48 6.56 -1.10 -12.79
CA ASN A 48 6.01 -2.46 -12.85
C ASN A 48 6.90 -3.53 -12.14
N SER A 49 7.64 -3.18 -11.09
CA SER A 49 8.41 -4.17 -10.31
C SER A 49 8.90 -3.61 -8.96
N PRO A 50 8.31 -4.02 -7.81
CA PRO A 50 8.78 -3.60 -6.50
C PRO A 50 9.83 -4.55 -5.86
N ILE A 51 10.40 -5.50 -6.60
CA ILE A 51 11.44 -6.38 -6.03
C ILE A 51 12.84 -5.81 -6.35
N GLY A 52 13.53 -5.37 -5.30
CA GLY A 52 14.95 -4.98 -5.32
C GLY A 52 15.22 -3.54 -5.77
N ALA A 53 15.13 -3.24 -7.07
CA ALA A 53 15.63 -1.97 -7.63
C ALA A 53 14.73 -0.75 -7.34
N GLY A 54 13.41 -0.94 -7.24
CA GLY A 54 12.44 0.14 -7.02
C GLY A 54 12.62 0.86 -5.68
N TRP A 55 12.95 0.11 -4.61
CA TRP A 55 13.20 0.67 -3.28
C TRP A 55 14.43 1.57 -3.22
N PHE A 56 15.52 1.21 -3.92
CA PHE A 56 16.70 2.07 -3.99
C PHE A 56 16.40 3.38 -4.72
N LEU A 57 15.62 3.32 -5.79
CA LEU A 57 15.27 4.51 -6.56
C LEU A 57 14.31 5.43 -5.79
N PHE A 58 13.32 4.88 -5.08
CA PHE A 58 12.49 5.61 -4.12
C PHE A 58 13.33 6.25 -3.00
N SER A 59 14.25 5.49 -2.42
CA SER A 59 15.13 5.98 -1.35
C SER A 59 16.01 7.14 -1.82
N PHE A 60 16.58 7.04 -3.04
CA PHE A 60 17.36 8.10 -3.68
C PHE A 60 16.53 9.37 -3.90
N ALA A 61 15.34 9.21 -4.47
CA ALA A 61 14.35 10.26 -4.67
C ALA A 61 13.98 10.99 -3.37
N ALA A 62 13.66 10.24 -2.32
CA ALA A 62 13.37 10.76 -1.00
C ALA A 62 14.56 11.53 -0.40
N GLY A 63 15.78 11.13 -0.72
CA GLY A 63 16.99 11.87 -0.35
C GLY A 63 17.09 13.21 -1.05
N LEU A 64 16.76 13.27 -2.34
CA LEU A 64 16.80 14.50 -3.15
C LEU A 64 15.80 15.56 -2.65
N SER A 65 14.58 15.16 -2.28
CA SER A 65 13.53 16.08 -1.78
C SER A 65 13.89 16.74 -0.45
N MET A 66 14.78 16.14 0.34
CA MET A 66 15.15 16.66 1.65
C MET A 66 15.83 18.02 1.62
N ILE A 67 16.38 18.50 0.50
CA ILE A 67 17.04 19.82 0.47
C ILE A 67 16.06 20.99 0.64
N VAL A 68 14.79 20.80 0.27
CA VAL A 68 13.76 21.84 0.39
C VAL A 68 13.30 21.99 1.84
N LEU A 69 13.62 21.02 2.70
CA LEU A 69 13.20 21.05 4.09
C LEU A 69 13.99 22.08 4.91
N PRO A 70 13.29 22.93 5.69
CA PRO A 70 13.92 23.96 6.52
C PRO A 70 15.02 23.44 7.46
N CYS A 71 14.92 22.18 7.89
CA CYS A 71 15.82 21.56 8.84
C CYS A 71 17.15 21.05 8.23
N THR A 72 17.23 20.83 6.91
CA THR A 72 18.46 20.38 6.24
C THR A 72 19.23 21.55 5.62
N LEU A 73 18.55 22.69 5.42
CA LEU A 73 19.10 23.95 4.95
C LEU A 73 20.38 24.40 5.69
N PRO A 74 20.54 24.21 7.02
CA PRO A 74 21.79 24.48 7.73
C PRO A 74 23.05 23.83 7.13
N LEU A 75 22.93 22.67 6.47
CA LEU A 75 24.08 22.00 5.86
C LEU A 75 24.66 22.78 4.69
N ALA A 76 23.82 23.46 3.90
CA ALA A 76 24.26 24.31 2.80
C ALA A 76 25.13 25.47 3.31
N PHE A 77 24.79 26.03 4.48
CA PHE A 77 25.58 27.07 5.15
C PHE A 77 26.93 26.59 5.69
N VAL A 78 27.15 25.28 5.78
CA VAL A 78 28.44 24.70 6.19
C VAL A 78 29.26 24.32 4.97
N ILE A 79 28.70 23.49 4.08
CA ILE A 79 29.44 22.92 2.95
C ILE A 79 29.91 23.98 1.96
N VAL A 80 29.09 25.01 1.68
CA VAL A 80 29.43 26.01 0.67
C VAL A 80 30.59 26.89 1.13
N PRO A 81 30.54 27.57 2.30
CA PRO A 81 31.67 28.40 2.75
C PRO A 81 32.95 27.60 3.02
N LEU A 82 32.83 26.33 3.46
CA LEU A 82 33.98 25.46 3.70
C LEU A 82 34.77 25.16 2.40
N SER A 83 34.06 25.17 1.27
CA SER A 83 34.59 24.80 -0.05
C SER A 83 35.03 26.01 -0.89
N MET A 84 34.51 27.20 -0.58
CA MET A 84 34.85 28.45 -1.27
C MET A 84 36.30 28.92 -0.97
N GLY A 85 36.92 29.60 -1.95
CA GLY A 85 38.23 30.24 -1.78
C GLY A 85 39.43 29.30 -1.73
N LYS A 86 39.26 28.01 -2.08
CA LYS A 86 40.32 26.97 -2.00
C LYS A 86 40.84 26.47 -3.36
N GLY A 87 40.36 27.02 -4.48
CA GLY A 87 40.59 26.48 -5.83
C GLY A 87 39.65 25.30 -6.15
N TYR A 88 39.51 24.93 -7.43
CA TYR A 88 38.45 24.00 -7.87
C TYR A 88 38.58 22.60 -7.26
N VAL A 89 39.76 21.99 -7.39
CA VAL A 89 40.00 20.60 -6.96
C VAL A 89 39.94 20.47 -5.43
N LYS A 90 40.60 21.39 -4.71
CA LYS A 90 40.64 21.35 -3.25
C LYS A 90 39.29 21.73 -2.63
N GLY A 91 38.59 22.71 -3.19
CA GLY A 91 37.22 23.06 -2.78
C GLY A 91 36.25 21.89 -2.95
N PHE A 92 36.29 21.23 -4.11
CA PHE A 92 35.46 20.05 -4.37
C PHE A 92 35.81 18.87 -3.46
N SER A 93 37.10 18.61 -3.22
CA SER A 93 37.54 17.54 -2.31
C SER A 93 37.03 17.75 -0.88
N VAL A 94 36.97 19.01 -0.42
CA VAL A 94 36.39 19.40 0.87
C VAL A 94 34.88 19.14 0.89
N ALA A 95 34.16 19.54 -0.17
CA ALA A 95 32.72 19.27 -0.29
C ALA A 95 32.41 17.77 -0.32
N LEU A 96 33.19 16.99 -1.08
CA LEU A 96 33.05 15.54 -1.19
C LEU A 96 33.30 14.84 0.15
N ALA A 97 34.33 15.24 0.88
CA ALA A 97 34.62 14.70 2.21
C ALA A 97 33.50 14.99 3.21
N PHE A 98 32.93 16.20 3.16
CA PHE A 98 31.74 16.53 3.96
C PHE A 98 30.55 15.64 3.59
N GLY A 99 30.26 15.49 2.30
CA GLY A 99 29.20 14.61 1.79
C GLY A 99 29.39 13.15 2.21
N LEU A 100 30.61 12.64 2.15
CA LEU A 100 30.96 11.29 2.61
C LEU A 100 30.67 11.10 4.10
N GLY A 101 30.98 12.10 4.93
CA GLY A 101 30.65 12.05 6.36
C GLY A 101 29.15 11.98 6.61
N VAL A 102 28.35 12.75 5.86
CA VAL A 102 26.89 12.69 5.91
C VAL A 102 26.39 11.30 5.50
N ALA A 103 26.94 10.73 4.43
CA ALA A 103 26.56 9.41 3.94
C ALA A 103 26.86 8.28 4.93
N ILE A 104 28.04 8.30 5.56
CA ILE A 104 28.39 7.32 6.60
C ILE A 104 27.37 7.38 7.74
N THR A 105 27.04 8.59 8.21
CA THR A 105 26.12 8.78 9.34
C THR A 105 24.74 8.22 9.03
N LEU A 106 24.17 8.57 7.88
CA LEU A 106 22.86 8.08 7.46
C LEU A 106 22.86 6.56 7.25
N SER A 107 23.91 6.00 6.65
CA SER A 107 24.01 4.55 6.46
C SER A 107 24.06 3.80 7.81
N MET A 108 24.63 4.39 8.86
CA MET A 108 24.60 3.81 10.22
C MET A 108 23.19 3.79 10.81
N TYR A 109 22.33 4.77 10.48
CA TYR A 109 20.92 4.73 10.89
C TYR A 109 20.16 3.57 10.23
N GLY A 110 20.47 3.25 8.97
CA GLY A 110 19.92 2.06 8.30
C GLY A 110 20.32 0.75 8.98
N ILE A 111 21.59 0.62 9.39
CA ILE A 111 22.05 -0.51 10.20
C ILE A 111 21.29 -0.57 11.54
N LEU A 112 21.20 0.56 12.24
CA LEU A 112 20.53 0.64 13.53
C LEU A 112 19.06 0.24 13.43
N ALA A 113 18.36 0.69 12.38
CA ALA A 113 16.97 0.35 12.11
C ALA A 113 16.78 -1.16 11.86
N ALA A 114 17.67 -1.79 11.08
CA ALA A 114 17.63 -3.23 10.83
C ALA A 114 17.87 -4.04 12.13
N LEU A 115 18.86 -3.61 12.93
CA LEU A 115 19.16 -4.24 14.22
C LEU A 115 18.03 -4.07 15.24
N LEU A 116 17.41 -2.89 15.28
CA LEU A 116 16.25 -2.63 16.14
C LEU A 116 15.04 -3.44 15.69
N GLY A 117 14.77 -3.52 14.39
CA GLY A 117 13.74 -4.40 13.85
C GLY A 117 13.96 -5.85 14.30
N LYS A 118 15.17 -6.38 14.08
CA LYS A 118 15.53 -7.74 14.51
C LYS A 118 15.38 -7.97 16.02
N ALA A 119 15.76 -6.99 16.84
CA ALA A 119 15.69 -7.10 18.29
C ALA A 119 14.26 -6.97 18.84
N LEU A 120 13.41 -6.15 18.22
CA LEU A 120 12.07 -5.84 18.73
C LEU A 120 11.00 -6.83 18.24
N PHE A 121 11.11 -7.35 17.01
CA PHE A 121 10.22 -8.41 16.52
C PHE A 121 10.45 -9.77 17.21
N GLY A 122 11.56 -9.95 17.93
CA GLY A 122 11.80 -11.12 18.77
C GLY A 122 11.01 -11.16 20.08
N PHE A 123 10.29 -10.09 20.45
CA PHE A 123 9.57 -9.99 21.73
C PHE A 123 8.06 -9.82 21.63
N THR A 124 7.49 -9.44 20.47
CA THR A 124 6.04 -9.24 20.33
C THR A 124 5.53 -9.61 18.93
N ASP A 125 4.65 -10.62 18.87
CA ASP A 125 3.79 -10.88 17.71
C ASP A 125 2.82 -9.68 17.57
N GLY A 126 3.15 -8.72 16.68
CA GLY A 126 2.36 -7.50 16.43
C GLY A 126 3.07 -6.13 16.59
N GLY A 127 4.38 -6.09 16.83
CA GLY A 127 5.10 -4.88 17.30
C GLY A 127 5.32 -3.69 16.34
N GLY A 128 5.00 -3.79 15.04
CA GLY A 128 5.37 -2.75 14.05
C GLY A 128 4.80 -1.35 14.35
N GLU A 129 3.53 -1.28 14.73
CA GLU A 129 2.84 -0.03 15.01
C GLU A 129 3.28 0.62 16.33
N THR A 130 3.50 -0.20 17.37
CA THR A 130 3.99 0.32 18.65
C THR A 130 5.36 0.94 18.50
N ILE A 131 6.25 0.31 17.73
CA ILE A 131 7.60 0.81 17.47
C ILE A 131 7.52 2.14 16.70
N LYS A 132 6.71 2.21 15.63
CA LYS A 132 6.43 3.44 14.87
C LYS A 132 6.03 4.60 15.80
N ASN A 133 5.10 4.34 16.71
CA ASN A 133 4.56 5.34 17.64
C ASN A 133 5.62 5.82 18.66
N ILE A 134 6.48 4.93 19.17
CA ILE A 134 7.63 5.30 20.02
C ILE A 134 8.57 6.26 19.28
N PHE A 135 8.94 5.92 18.04
CA PHE A 135 9.84 6.75 17.25
C PHE A 135 9.27 8.15 16.97
N TYR A 136 8.00 8.25 16.60
CA TYR A 136 7.34 9.54 16.40
C TYR A 136 7.27 10.38 17.68
N THR A 137 6.98 9.75 18.82
CA THR A 137 6.96 10.44 20.11
C THR A 137 8.32 11.05 20.43
N ILE A 138 9.38 10.24 20.31
CA ILE A 138 10.76 10.70 20.57
C ILE A 138 11.16 11.81 19.59
N ALA A 139 10.86 11.65 18.30
CA ALA A 139 11.15 12.66 17.29
C ALA A 139 10.44 14.00 17.58
N GLY A 140 9.16 13.95 17.97
CA GLY A 140 8.39 15.12 18.38
C GLY A 140 9.01 15.86 19.57
N ILE A 141 9.44 15.13 20.61
CA ILE A 141 10.14 15.70 21.78
C ILE A 141 11.40 16.45 21.35
N PHE A 142 12.27 15.80 20.56
CA PHE A 142 13.51 16.43 20.11
C PHE A 142 13.24 17.66 19.23
N ALA A 143 12.27 17.59 18.32
CA ALA A 143 11.88 18.71 17.48
C ALA A 143 11.42 19.91 18.31
N LEU A 144 10.59 19.69 19.33
CA LEU A 144 10.14 20.75 20.25
C LEU A 144 11.30 21.35 21.06
N VAL A 145 12.18 20.52 21.62
CA VAL A 145 13.35 20.98 22.38
C VAL A 145 14.26 21.86 21.53
N PHE A 146 14.57 21.42 20.31
CA PHE A 146 15.41 22.18 19.40
C PHE A 146 14.73 23.45 18.87
N ALA A 147 13.43 23.40 18.59
CA ALA A 147 12.66 24.57 18.20
C ALA A 147 12.71 25.67 19.27
N LEU A 148 12.47 25.30 20.53
CA LEU A 148 12.57 26.21 21.67
C LEU A 148 14.01 26.74 21.86
N GLY A 149 15.01 25.93 21.57
CA GLY A 149 16.41 26.34 21.56
C GLY A 149 16.74 27.40 20.51
N GLU A 150 16.26 27.23 19.28
CA GLU A 150 16.44 28.20 18.18
C GLU A 150 15.65 29.50 18.42
N LEU A 151 14.50 29.43 19.10
CA LEU A 151 13.76 30.61 19.58
C LEU A 151 14.46 31.31 20.76
N GLY A 152 15.49 30.69 21.34
CA GLY A 152 16.26 31.23 22.46
C GLY A 152 15.57 31.07 23.83
N LEU A 153 14.58 30.19 23.93
CA LEU A 153 13.84 29.90 25.16
C LEU A 153 14.53 28.82 26.01
N LEU A 154 15.24 27.89 25.37
CA LEU A 154 16.07 26.86 26.02
C LEU A 154 17.55 27.01 25.67
N LYS A 155 18.42 26.48 26.53
CA LYS A 155 19.88 26.37 26.28
C LYS A 155 20.23 25.13 25.46
N ALA A 156 19.35 24.73 24.53
CA ALA A 156 19.51 23.52 23.72
C ALA A 156 19.41 23.90 22.23
N ARG A 157 20.46 24.46 21.65
CA ARG A 157 20.49 24.81 20.23
C ARG A 157 20.75 23.60 19.37
N MET A 158 20.26 23.60 18.13
CA MET A 158 20.72 22.60 17.18
C MET A 158 22.24 22.73 17.00
N PRO A 159 22.95 21.63 16.82
CA PRO A 159 24.34 21.65 16.39
C PRO A 159 24.41 22.21 14.95
N SER A 160 24.25 23.51 14.78
CA SER A 160 24.44 24.22 13.52
C SER A 160 25.85 24.80 13.46
N TYR A 161 26.22 25.46 12.37
CA TYR A 161 27.47 26.22 12.27
C TYR A 161 27.68 27.21 13.43
N MET A 162 26.60 27.62 14.13
CA MET A 162 26.64 28.53 15.26
C MET A 162 26.54 27.86 16.64
N GLY A 163 26.41 26.53 16.69
CA GLY A 163 26.58 25.74 17.91
C GLY A 163 28.06 25.42 18.15
N ALA A 164 28.42 25.09 19.38
CA ALA A 164 29.79 24.71 19.73
C ALA A 164 30.16 23.38 19.05
N VAL A 165 30.63 23.44 17.79
CA VAL A 165 31.28 22.30 17.14
C VAL A 165 32.38 21.84 18.08
N PRO A 166 32.41 20.55 18.47
CA PRO A 166 33.38 20.05 19.43
C PRO A 166 34.80 20.49 19.06
N GLY A 167 35.55 21.02 20.04
CA GLY A 167 36.87 21.61 19.80
C GLY A 167 37.85 20.64 19.12
N PHE A 168 37.67 19.32 19.29
CA PHE A 168 38.47 18.30 18.62
C PHE A 168 38.28 18.27 17.09
N ILE A 169 37.09 18.63 16.58
CA ILE A 169 36.79 18.72 15.14
C ILE A 169 37.41 19.99 14.57
N GLN A 170 37.28 21.11 15.29
CA GLN A 170 37.80 22.41 14.83
C GLN A 170 39.32 22.42 14.66
N LYS A 171 40.05 21.62 15.45
CA LYS A 171 41.51 21.46 15.39
C LYS A 171 42.00 20.63 14.19
N ARG A 172 41.12 20.00 13.41
CA ARG A 172 41.50 19.22 12.23
C ARG A 172 41.75 20.13 11.02
N LYS A 173 42.59 19.66 10.09
CA LYS A 173 42.89 20.37 8.83
C LYS A 173 41.83 20.08 7.75
N ASP A 174 41.54 21.09 6.92
CA ASP A 174 40.71 21.08 5.70
C ASP A 174 39.78 19.86 5.51
N ILE A 175 40.25 18.80 4.82
CA ILE A 175 39.45 17.64 4.40
C ILE A 175 39.01 16.80 5.61
N ALA A 176 39.90 16.56 6.58
CA ALA A 176 39.58 15.81 7.78
C ALA A 176 38.56 16.55 8.66
N LYS A 177 38.65 17.89 8.71
CA LYS A 177 37.64 18.73 9.35
C LYS A 177 36.29 18.62 8.64
N ALA A 178 36.29 18.63 7.31
CA ALA A 178 35.09 18.48 6.50
C ALA A 178 34.39 17.14 6.73
N LEU A 179 35.14 16.03 6.70
CA LEU A 179 34.63 14.68 6.97
C LEU A 179 34.02 14.57 8.37
N MET A 180 34.73 15.06 9.40
CA MET A 180 34.25 15.01 10.78
C MET A 180 33.03 15.91 11.01
N LEU A 181 32.98 17.07 10.35
CA LEU A 181 31.78 17.91 10.31
C LEU A 181 30.63 17.18 9.62
N GLY A 182 30.89 16.49 8.51
CA GLY A 182 29.89 15.67 7.83
C GLY A 182 29.36 14.54 8.71
N LEU A 183 30.23 13.83 9.44
CA LEU A 183 29.85 12.78 10.39
C LEU A 183 28.99 13.32 11.55
N PHE A 184 29.37 14.49 12.07
CA PHE A 184 28.66 15.11 13.17
C PHE A 184 27.30 15.69 12.74
N LEU A 185 27.30 16.39 11.61
CA LEU A 185 26.12 17.09 11.08
C LEU A 185 25.24 16.21 10.20
N GLY A 186 25.67 14.99 9.85
CA GLY A 186 24.86 14.03 9.09
C GLY A 186 23.56 13.66 9.79
N ASN A 187 23.51 13.80 11.12
CA ASN A 187 22.32 13.60 11.96
C ASN A 187 21.26 14.70 11.75
N ILE A 188 21.65 15.89 11.31
CA ILE A 188 20.69 16.95 10.92
C ILE A 188 19.81 16.34 9.83
N GLY A 189 18.49 16.50 9.85
CA GLY A 189 17.61 15.92 8.83
C GLY A 189 16.96 14.59 9.20
N VAL A 190 17.59 13.76 10.05
CA VAL A 190 17.08 12.41 10.38
C VAL A 190 15.77 12.46 11.17
N GLY A 191 15.63 13.44 12.06
CA GLY A 191 14.39 13.69 12.82
C GLY A 191 13.43 14.65 12.14
N CYS A 192 13.63 15.00 10.88
CA CYS A 192 12.72 15.87 10.17
C CYS A 192 11.48 15.11 9.70
N PRO A 193 10.32 15.78 9.63
CA PRO A 193 9.06 15.19 9.16
C PRO A 193 9.09 15.01 7.63
N HIS A 194 9.98 14.17 7.12
CA HIS A 194 9.93 13.77 5.73
C HIS A 194 9.11 12.47 5.63
N PRO A 195 7.95 12.46 4.96
CA PRO A 195 7.04 11.31 4.96
C PRO A 195 7.68 10.02 4.45
N ALA A 196 8.63 10.10 3.52
CA ALA A 196 9.31 8.91 3.00
C ALA A 196 10.34 8.28 3.97
N THR A 197 10.88 9.03 4.94
CA THR A 197 11.93 8.51 5.82
C THR A 197 11.42 7.43 6.77
N PRO A 198 10.25 7.59 7.43
CA PRO A 198 9.62 6.50 8.18
C PRO A 198 9.29 5.27 7.33
N ILE A 199 8.86 5.44 6.07
CA ILE A 199 8.54 4.32 5.17
C ILE A 199 9.80 3.50 4.88
N ILE A 200 10.92 4.17 4.54
CA ILE A 200 12.21 3.50 4.29
C ILE A 200 12.69 2.78 5.56
N LEU A 201 12.60 3.44 6.72
CA LEU A 201 12.99 2.83 8.00
C LEU A 201 12.11 1.64 8.38
N GLY A 202 10.80 1.71 8.12
CA GLY A 202 9.84 0.63 8.34
C GLY A 202 10.17 -0.58 7.49
N GLN A 203 10.44 -0.37 6.19
CA GLN A 203 10.85 -1.45 5.27
C GLN A 203 12.14 -2.15 5.75
N ILE A 204 13.12 -1.37 6.20
CA ILE A 204 14.36 -1.92 6.78
C ILE A 204 14.07 -2.69 8.07
N GLY A 205 13.20 -2.13 8.91
CA GLY A 205 12.75 -2.73 10.16
C GLY A 205 12.09 -4.09 9.94
N VAL A 206 11.25 -4.22 8.91
CA VAL A 206 10.52 -5.47 8.56
C VAL A 206 11.42 -6.51 7.91
N THR A 207 12.34 -6.09 7.03
CA THR A 207 13.25 -7.02 6.33
C THR A 207 14.34 -7.60 7.23
N HIS A 208 14.68 -6.92 8.34
CA HIS A 208 15.71 -7.31 9.31
C HIS A 208 17.13 -7.48 8.72
N ASP A 209 17.35 -7.06 7.49
CA ASP A 209 18.62 -7.22 6.78
C ASP A 209 19.48 -5.97 6.99
N VAL A 210 20.60 -6.15 7.70
CA VAL A 210 21.56 -5.10 8.04
C VAL A 210 22.25 -4.53 6.80
N PHE A 211 22.60 -5.38 5.83
CA PHE A 211 23.26 -4.93 4.61
C PHE A 211 22.28 -4.18 3.72
N TYR A 212 21.05 -4.69 3.59
CA TYR A 212 19.98 -4.00 2.89
C TYR A 212 19.67 -2.65 3.53
N GLY A 213 19.54 -2.59 4.86
CA GLY A 213 19.33 -1.34 5.59
C GLY A 213 20.45 -0.32 5.41
N TRP A 214 21.70 -0.77 5.51
CA TRP A 214 22.87 0.06 5.24
C TRP A 214 22.84 0.63 3.82
N LEU A 215 22.61 -0.24 2.81
CA LEU A 215 22.66 0.14 1.40
C LEU A 215 21.49 1.07 1.04
N LEU A 216 20.30 0.82 1.57
CA LEU A 216 19.11 1.61 1.28
C LEU A 216 19.26 3.04 1.84
N PHE A 217 19.80 3.20 3.05
CA PHE A 217 20.11 4.52 3.62
C PHE A 217 21.36 5.16 3.03
N PHE A 218 22.32 4.39 2.54
CA PHE A 218 23.43 4.92 1.74
C PHE A 218 22.90 5.59 0.48
N VAL A 219 22.02 4.93 -0.26
CA VAL A 219 21.37 5.50 -1.45
C VAL A 219 20.55 6.74 -1.11
N HIS A 220 19.81 6.72 0.01
CA HIS A 220 19.13 7.91 0.55
C HIS A 220 20.09 9.08 0.76
N ALA A 221 21.24 8.79 1.36
CA ALA A 221 22.24 9.80 1.63
C ALA A 221 22.89 10.36 0.36
N VAL A 222 23.13 9.53 -0.65
CA VAL A 222 23.61 9.99 -1.96
C VAL A 222 22.62 10.98 -2.57
N GLY A 223 21.33 10.66 -2.56
CA GLY A 223 20.26 11.57 -3.00
C GLY A 223 20.31 12.91 -2.29
N ARG A 224 20.57 12.91 -0.98
CA ARG A 224 20.68 14.13 -0.16
C ARG A 224 21.96 14.94 -0.38
N VAL A 225 23.09 14.26 -0.64
CA VAL A 225 24.40 14.89 -0.79
C VAL A 225 24.54 15.57 -2.16
N ILE A 226 23.91 15.03 -3.22
CA ILE A 226 24.00 15.59 -4.57
C ILE A 226 23.58 17.08 -4.63
N PRO A 227 22.42 17.50 -4.09
CA PRO A 227 22.04 18.91 -4.06
C PRO A 227 23.02 19.80 -3.28
N LEU A 228 23.58 19.29 -2.17
CA LEU A 228 24.58 20.02 -1.38
C LEU A 228 25.90 20.19 -2.13
N LEU A 229 26.35 19.15 -2.84
CA LEU A 229 27.52 19.21 -3.71
C LEU A 229 27.29 20.20 -4.86
N PHE A 230 26.09 20.20 -5.44
CA PHE A 230 25.72 21.18 -6.47
C PHE A 230 25.83 22.62 -5.96
N LEU A 231 25.28 22.92 -4.78
CA LEU A 231 25.41 24.25 -4.16
C LEU A 231 26.87 24.61 -3.85
N ALA A 232 27.68 23.65 -3.39
CA ALA A 232 29.10 23.86 -3.13
C ALA A 232 29.87 24.16 -4.42
N VAL A 233 29.58 23.43 -5.50
CA VAL A 233 30.15 23.63 -6.84
C VAL A 233 29.80 25.02 -7.38
N LEU A 234 28.55 25.46 -7.23
CA LEU A 234 28.14 26.83 -7.57
C LEU A 234 28.90 27.89 -6.77
N GLY A 235 29.09 27.66 -5.47
CA GLY A 235 29.89 28.53 -4.61
C GLY A 235 31.36 28.61 -5.04
N ILE A 236 31.96 27.47 -5.40
CA ILE A 236 33.34 27.41 -5.94
C ILE A 236 33.44 28.18 -7.27
N LEU A 237 32.42 28.10 -8.12
CA LEU A 237 32.34 28.85 -9.39
C LEU A 237 32.07 30.35 -9.21
N GLY A 238 31.86 30.83 -7.97
CA GLY A 238 31.60 32.23 -7.65
C GLY A 238 30.15 32.65 -7.88
N VAL A 239 29.21 31.72 -8.05
CA VAL A 239 27.78 32.02 -8.18
C VAL A 239 27.24 32.39 -6.79
N ASN A 240 26.79 33.64 -6.66
CA ASN A 240 26.53 34.32 -5.39
C ASN A 240 25.19 33.95 -4.71
N ALA A 241 24.75 32.69 -4.84
CA ALA A 241 23.46 32.21 -4.30
C ALA A 241 23.37 32.34 -2.77
N THR A 242 24.50 32.30 -2.07
CA THR A 242 24.56 32.31 -0.61
C THR A 242 24.38 33.69 0.03
N LYS A 243 24.58 34.80 -0.69
CA LYS A 243 24.49 36.15 -0.09
C LYS A 243 23.07 36.50 0.38
N SER A 244 22.05 36.09 -0.39
CA SER A 244 20.63 36.28 -0.01
C SER A 244 20.24 35.38 1.18
N LEU A 245 20.73 34.13 1.18
CA LEU A 245 20.54 33.15 2.25
C LEU A 245 21.19 33.60 3.57
N VAL A 246 22.41 34.14 3.52
CA VAL A 246 23.12 34.67 4.69
C VAL A 246 22.45 35.95 5.21
N LYS A 247 21.96 36.82 4.31
CA LYS A 247 21.27 38.07 4.69
C LYS A 247 20.00 37.80 5.51
N HIS A 248 19.27 36.74 5.21
CA HIS A 248 18.01 36.41 5.91
C HIS A 248 18.16 35.27 6.92
N LYS A 249 19.39 34.88 7.28
CA LYS A 249 19.68 33.68 8.09
C LYS A 249 18.86 33.61 9.39
N ASP A 250 18.74 34.72 10.12
CA ASP A 250 18.08 34.73 11.43
C ASP A 250 16.56 34.70 11.28
N SER A 251 16.05 35.27 10.19
CA SER A 251 14.64 35.18 9.85
C SER A 251 14.28 33.76 9.43
N ILE A 252 15.13 33.13 8.63
CA ILE A 252 14.98 31.73 8.20
C ILE A 252 15.06 30.82 9.42
N ALA A 253 16.06 30.96 10.30
CA ALA A 253 16.19 30.14 11.50
C ALA A 253 14.97 30.25 12.42
N ARG A 254 14.43 31.46 12.62
CA ARG A 254 13.20 31.66 13.40
C ARG A 254 11.96 31.08 12.71
N ALA A 255 11.84 31.24 11.39
CA ALA A 255 10.73 30.64 10.63
C ALA A 255 10.79 29.10 10.71
N THR A 256 11.98 28.53 10.53
CA THR A 256 12.24 27.09 10.72
C THR A 256 11.91 26.65 12.14
N ALA A 257 12.27 27.43 13.16
CA ALA A 257 11.94 27.13 14.55
C ALA A 257 10.44 27.08 14.80
N TRP A 258 9.68 28.06 14.31
CA TRP A 258 8.21 28.02 14.40
C TRP A 258 7.59 26.86 13.61
N GLY A 259 8.13 26.53 12.44
CA GLY A 259 7.74 25.34 11.69
C GLY A 259 8.00 24.04 12.47
N MET A 260 9.15 23.93 13.15
CA MET A 260 9.48 22.79 13.99
C MET A 260 8.63 22.70 15.26
N VAL A 261 8.13 23.82 15.80
CA VAL A 261 7.13 23.78 16.89
C VAL A 261 5.86 23.08 16.40
N PHE A 262 5.33 23.49 15.24
CA PHE A 262 4.13 22.91 14.66
C PHE A 262 4.29 21.42 14.38
N VAL A 263 5.34 21.07 13.63
CA VAL A 263 5.67 19.69 13.28
C VAL A 263 5.97 18.85 14.52
N GLY A 264 6.73 19.38 15.47
CA GLY A 264 7.12 18.66 16.68
C GLY A 264 5.92 18.35 17.56
N ALA A 265 5.00 19.30 17.71
CA ALA A 265 3.74 19.12 18.41
C ALA A 265 2.89 18.03 17.74
N PHE A 266 2.83 18.05 16.41
CA PHE A 266 2.15 17.05 15.61
C PHE A 266 2.73 15.65 15.77
N LEU A 267 4.04 15.47 15.53
CA LEU A 267 4.70 14.16 15.61
C LEU A 267 4.64 13.59 17.02
N PHE A 268 4.77 14.45 18.03
CA PHE A 268 4.57 14.04 19.42
C PHE A 268 3.16 13.49 19.63
N THR A 269 2.14 14.21 19.16
CA THR A 269 0.74 13.82 19.37
C THR A 269 0.40 12.55 18.58
N LEU A 270 0.83 12.44 17.32
CA LEU A 270 0.70 11.24 16.49
C LEU A 270 1.36 10.02 17.12
N GLY A 271 2.60 10.19 17.60
CA GLY A 271 3.30 9.12 18.28
C GLY A 271 2.64 8.73 19.61
N PHE A 272 2.16 9.71 20.37
CA PHE A 272 1.60 9.48 21.70
C PHE A 272 0.19 8.89 21.66
N PHE A 273 -0.64 9.29 20.70
CA PHE A 273 -2.05 8.94 20.60
C PHE A 273 -2.38 8.00 19.42
N SER A 274 -1.37 7.40 18.79
CA SER A 274 -1.46 6.49 17.64
C SER A 274 -2.03 7.13 16.35
N HIS A 275 -2.13 6.30 15.31
CA HIS A 275 -2.74 6.65 14.04
C HIS A 275 -4.25 6.91 14.18
N ASP A 276 -4.91 6.21 15.10
CA ASP A 276 -6.34 6.30 15.40
C ASP A 276 -6.74 7.72 15.81
N TRP A 277 -5.92 8.40 16.63
CA TRP A 277 -6.14 9.82 16.93
C TRP A 277 -6.03 10.68 15.67
N TRP A 278 -5.05 10.40 14.82
CA TRP A 278 -4.80 11.19 13.61
C TRP A 278 -6.01 11.14 12.66
N VAL A 279 -6.63 9.97 12.54
CA VAL A 279 -7.91 9.73 11.84
C VAL A 279 -9.05 10.46 12.54
N ASN A 280 -9.32 10.16 13.82
CA ASN A 280 -10.45 10.71 14.58
C ASN A 280 -10.38 12.24 14.76
N SER A 281 -9.19 12.84 14.63
CA SER A 281 -9.03 14.30 14.69
C SER A 281 -9.61 15.03 13.47
N GLY A 282 -9.89 14.32 12.37
CA GLY A 282 -10.21 14.89 11.06
C GLY A 282 -9.04 15.57 10.35
N SER A 283 -7.86 15.58 10.97
CA SER A 283 -6.64 16.16 10.40
C SER A 283 -6.07 15.28 9.29
N HIS A 284 -6.23 13.96 9.39
CA HIS A 284 -5.93 13.03 8.30
C HIS A 284 -6.75 13.37 7.04
N THR A 285 -8.08 13.43 7.17
CA THR A 285 -9.00 13.75 6.06
C THR A 285 -8.71 15.11 5.41
N LEU A 286 -8.36 16.13 6.20
CA LEU A 286 -7.94 17.42 5.66
C LEU A 286 -6.63 17.30 4.87
N LEU A 287 -5.64 16.58 5.41
CA LEU A 287 -4.36 16.40 4.74
C LEU A 287 -4.57 15.64 3.42
N GLU A 288 -5.42 14.62 3.44
CA GLU A 288 -5.84 13.86 2.28
C GLU A 288 -6.50 14.73 1.21
N GLU A 289 -7.45 15.60 1.59
CA GLU A 289 -8.11 16.55 0.68
C GLU A 289 -7.11 17.55 0.07
N ILE A 290 -6.19 18.09 0.88
CA ILE A 290 -5.21 19.10 0.45
C ILE A 290 -4.11 18.48 -0.44
N THR A 291 -3.59 17.33 -0.04
CA THR A 291 -2.46 16.68 -0.72
C THR A 291 -2.91 15.76 -1.85
N GLN A 292 -4.22 15.52 -1.97
CA GLN A 292 -4.78 14.42 -2.75
C GLN A 292 -4.10 13.10 -2.34
N GLU A 293 -3.91 12.89 -1.04
CA GLU A 293 -3.14 11.76 -0.52
C GLU A 293 -3.71 10.46 -1.06
N ALA A 294 -5.03 10.22 -1.03
CA ALA A 294 -5.66 9.10 -1.73
C ALA A 294 -5.08 8.87 -3.14
N ARG A 295 -5.02 9.88 -4.02
CA ARG A 295 -4.42 9.71 -5.35
C ARG A 295 -2.92 9.41 -5.34
N PHE A 296 -2.18 9.87 -4.34
CA PHE A 296 -0.73 9.66 -4.21
C PHE A 296 -0.39 8.35 -3.48
N THR A 297 -1.06 8.02 -2.38
CA THR A 297 -0.98 6.75 -1.65
C THR A 297 -1.60 5.62 -2.45
N ASP A 298 -2.70 5.83 -3.17
CA ASP A 298 -3.26 4.83 -4.09
C ASP A 298 -2.31 4.62 -5.26
N ALA A 299 -1.79 5.68 -5.88
CA ALA A 299 -0.75 5.55 -6.90
C ALA A 299 0.59 4.98 -6.36
N LEU A 300 0.85 5.05 -5.05
CA LEU A 300 2.01 4.42 -4.40
C LEU A 300 1.71 2.96 -3.99
N ASN A 301 0.51 2.66 -3.51
CA ASN A 301 0.04 1.34 -3.10
C ASN A 301 -0.14 0.44 -4.34
N GLU A 302 -0.74 0.97 -5.42
CA GLU A 302 -0.75 0.38 -6.77
C GLU A 302 0.68 0.09 -7.28
N ARG A 303 1.64 0.95 -6.93
CA ARG A 303 3.02 0.88 -7.43
C ARG A 303 3.95 -0.01 -6.60
N PHE A 304 3.62 -0.29 -5.34
CA PHE A 304 4.43 -1.09 -4.42
C PHE A 304 3.76 -2.38 -3.93
N GLN A 305 2.52 -2.68 -4.36
CA GLN A 305 1.75 -3.84 -3.89
C GLN A 305 1.67 -3.91 -2.35
N SER A 306 1.75 -2.76 -1.67
CA SER A 306 1.46 -2.66 -0.24
C SER A 306 -0.03 -2.42 -0.07
N ALA A 307 -0.60 -3.07 0.95
CA ALA A 307 -2.04 -3.18 1.20
C ALA A 307 -2.85 -1.90 0.95
N VAL A 308 -4.07 -2.15 0.45
CA VAL A 308 -5.22 -1.27 0.16
C VAL A 308 -5.27 0.03 0.97
N ALA A 309 -5.73 1.11 0.34
CA ALA A 309 -6.17 2.33 1.00
C ALA A 309 -7.05 2.00 2.21
N HIS A 310 -6.62 2.37 3.40
CA HIS A 310 -7.35 2.07 4.63
C HIS A 310 -8.61 2.95 4.68
N ARG A 311 -9.79 2.33 4.78
CA ARG A 311 -11.05 3.06 4.97
C ARG A 311 -11.16 3.47 6.44
N HIS A 312 -11.48 4.74 6.68
CA HIS A 312 -11.54 5.31 8.03
C HIS A 312 -12.93 5.18 8.66
N GLY A 313 -13.07 4.24 9.59
CA GLY A 313 -14.16 4.22 10.58
C GLY A 313 -13.84 5.08 11.81
N LEU A 314 -14.76 5.16 12.77
CA LEU A 314 -14.41 5.62 14.13
C LEU A 314 -13.47 4.58 14.73
N GLU A 315 -12.20 4.93 14.93
CA GLU A 315 -11.23 4.00 15.51
C GLU A 315 -11.30 4.05 17.05
N GLU A 316 -11.33 2.89 17.70
CA GLU A 316 -11.57 2.74 19.15
C GLU A 316 -10.30 2.51 19.97
N GLY A 317 -9.12 2.67 19.37
CA GLY A 317 -7.84 2.47 20.05
C GLY A 317 -7.57 3.49 21.17
N ALA A 318 -6.48 3.26 21.91
CA ALA A 318 -6.01 4.17 22.94
C ALA A 318 -4.55 4.54 22.69
N GLY A 319 -4.20 5.78 23.03
CA GLY A 319 -2.81 6.24 23.03
C GLY A 319 -1.94 5.50 24.05
N PHE A 320 -0.64 5.81 24.06
CA PHE A 320 0.29 5.28 25.06
C PHE A 320 -0.29 5.42 26.48
N PHE A 321 -0.18 4.34 27.26
CA PHE A 321 -0.73 4.23 28.61
C PHE A 321 -2.26 4.28 28.71
N GLY A 322 -2.99 3.98 27.62
CA GLY A 322 -4.45 3.99 27.62
C GLY A 322 -5.04 5.40 27.57
N ALA A 323 -4.29 6.38 27.06
CA ALA A 323 -4.75 7.76 26.98
C ALA A 323 -5.90 7.88 25.95
N PRO A 324 -6.99 8.59 26.28
CA PRO A 324 -8.14 8.69 25.38
C PRO A 324 -7.82 9.59 24.17
N LEU A 325 -8.23 9.16 22.97
CA LEU A 325 -7.86 9.81 21.70
C LEU A 325 -8.32 11.27 21.62
N TRP A 326 -9.49 11.61 22.17
CA TRP A 326 -10.01 12.99 22.16
C TRP A 326 -9.07 13.99 22.84
N LEU A 327 -8.22 13.53 23.77
CA LEU A 327 -7.24 14.37 24.45
C LEU A 327 -6.12 14.83 23.49
N GLY A 328 -5.85 14.09 22.42
CA GLY A 328 -4.79 14.39 21.47
C GLY A 328 -4.93 15.78 20.84
N ASN A 329 -6.15 16.20 20.45
CA ASN A 329 -6.36 17.53 19.86
C ASN A 329 -6.04 18.66 20.84
N TRP A 330 -6.37 18.47 22.11
CA TRP A 330 -6.02 19.41 23.17
C TRP A 330 -4.51 19.46 23.39
N VAL A 331 -3.85 18.31 23.43
CA VAL A 331 -2.40 18.22 23.56
C VAL A 331 -1.71 18.93 22.39
N LEU A 332 -2.15 18.70 21.16
CA LEU A 332 -1.63 19.35 19.96
C LEU A 332 -1.72 20.89 20.07
N VAL A 333 -2.91 21.42 20.38
CA VAL A 333 -3.13 22.87 20.50
C VAL A 333 -2.30 23.47 21.64
N VAL A 334 -2.21 22.78 22.77
CA VAL A 334 -1.40 23.22 23.93
C VAL A 334 0.09 23.28 23.58
N LEU A 335 0.62 22.25 22.93
CA LEU A 335 2.02 22.18 22.49
C LEU A 335 2.37 23.26 21.47
N MET A 336 1.39 23.71 20.67
CA MET A 336 1.57 24.82 19.72
C MET A 336 1.42 26.20 20.38
N ALA A 337 0.50 26.35 21.33
CA ALA A 337 0.20 27.64 21.98
C ALA A 337 1.23 28.02 23.06
N ILE A 338 1.68 27.07 23.89
CA ILE A 338 2.63 27.34 24.98
C ILE A 338 3.90 28.04 24.47
N PRO A 339 4.58 27.58 23.40
CA PRO A 339 5.78 28.24 22.89
C PRO A 339 5.54 29.68 22.43
N LEU A 340 4.38 30.01 21.85
CA LEU A 340 4.03 31.37 21.43
C LEU A 340 3.97 32.32 22.63
N TRP A 341 3.22 31.92 23.65
CA TRP A 341 3.05 32.71 24.86
C TRP A 341 4.33 32.78 25.68
N TRP A 342 5.08 31.68 25.79
CA TRP A 342 6.39 31.66 26.43
C TRP A 342 7.36 32.62 25.73
N TYR A 343 7.40 32.62 24.40
CA TYR A 343 8.19 33.58 23.63
C TYR A 343 7.80 35.03 23.91
N TRP A 344 6.51 35.31 23.95
CA TRP A 344 6.00 36.65 24.28
C TRP A 344 6.39 37.09 25.70
N PHE A 345 6.17 36.25 26.72
CA PHE A 345 6.55 36.53 28.11
C PHE A 345 8.06 36.72 28.25
N PHE A 346 8.85 35.88 27.59
CA PHE A 346 10.31 35.96 27.61
C PHE A 346 10.82 37.28 27.01
N ARG A 347 10.25 37.73 25.89
CA ARG A 347 10.59 39.04 25.28
C ARG A 347 10.11 40.21 26.13
N ARG A 348 8.90 40.12 26.69
CA ARG A 348 8.35 41.13 27.61
C ARG A 348 9.25 41.34 28.82
N ASN A 349 9.74 40.27 29.43
CA ASN A 349 10.62 40.34 30.61
C ASN A 349 12.00 40.94 30.30
N ARG A 350 12.46 40.89 29.05
CA ARG A 350 13.71 41.52 28.61
C ARG A 350 13.58 43.00 28.26
N MET A 351 12.38 43.56 28.18
CA MET A 351 12.19 44.99 27.88
C MET A 351 12.85 45.93 28.90
N SER A 352 12.97 45.50 30.16
CA SER A 352 13.62 46.28 31.22
C SER A 352 15.10 46.56 30.94
N SER A 353 15.74 45.75 30.08
CA SER A 353 17.14 45.89 29.68
C SER A 353 17.38 46.75 28.43
N LEU A 354 16.32 47.25 27.76
CA LEU A 354 16.41 48.04 26.52
C LEU A 354 16.44 49.55 26.79
N SER A 355 17.00 50.33 25.86
CA SER A 355 16.98 51.80 25.89
C SER A 355 15.56 52.36 25.65
N GLU A 356 15.28 53.62 26.01
CA GLU A 356 13.91 54.18 25.91
C GLU A 356 13.34 54.18 24.49
N THR A 357 14.16 54.48 23.48
CA THR A 357 13.77 54.46 22.07
C THR A 357 13.50 53.04 21.56
N GLU A 358 14.30 52.06 21.99
CA GLU A 358 14.10 50.64 21.65
C GLU A 358 12.87 50.05 22.36
N ARG A 359 12.55 50.50 23.58
CA ARG A 359 11.36 50.05 24.33
C ARG A 359 10.07 50.41 23.61
N GLY A 360 9.95 51.62 23.06
CA GLY A 360 8.74 52.04 22.35
C GLY A 360 8.44 51.13 21.15
N ALA A 361 9.44 50.89 20.30
CA ALA A 361 9.32 50.01 19.14
C ALA A 361 9.09 48.54 19.53
N GLU A 362 9.77 48.03 20.56
CA GLU A 362 9.58 46.65 21.04
C GLU A 362 8.20 46.47 21.70
N GLN A 363 7.67 47.49 22.38
CA GLN A 363 6.36 47.45 23.01
C GLN A 363 5.22 47.40 21.99
N GLU A 364 5.32 48.18 20.91
CA GLU A 364 4.38 48.11 19.79
C GLU A 364 4.44 46.75 19.09
N ALA A 365 5.67 46.25 18.84
CA ALA A 365 5.87 44.92 18.27
C ALA A 365 5.31 43.80 19.17
N LEU A 366 5.43 43.91 20.50
CA LEU A 366 4.87 42.95 21.45
C LEU A 366 3.35 42.99 21.53
N ARG A 367 2.73 44.16 21.37
CA ARG A 367 1.26 44.26 21.27
C ARG A 367 0.75 43.59 20.02
N SER A 368 1.35 43.88 18.87
CA SER A 368 0.98 43.25 17.59
C SER A 368 1.20 41.73 17.62
N LYS A 369 2.29 41.26 18.25
CA LYS A 369 2.53 39.83 18.46
C LYS A 369 1.55 39.19 19.45
N ALA A 370 1.15 39.88 20.52
CA ALA A 370 0.14 39.36 21.45
C ALA A 370 -1.19 39.12 20.75
N ILE A 371 -1.63 40.09 19.92
CA ILE A 371 -2.85 39.96 19.11
C ILE A 371 -2.69 38.78 18.13
N LEU A 372 -1.57 38.71 17.41
CA LEU A 372 -1.30 37.61 16.48
C LEU A 372 -1.32 36.24 17.18
N PHE A 373 -0.69 36.11 18.35
CA PHE A 373 -0.63 34.86 19.09
C PHE A 373 -1.97 34.47 19.72
N ALA A 374 -2.75 35.45 20.19
CA ALA A 374 -4.11 35.23 20.65
C ALA A 374 -4.99 34.74 19.49
N THR A 375 -4.96 35.42 18.34
CA THR A 375 -5.68 35.01 17.14
C THR A 375 -5.24 33.63 16.67
N ALA A 376 -3.94 33.34 16.64
CA ALA A 376 -3.42 32.03 16.26
C ALA A 376 -3.86 30.93 17.23
N THR A 377 -3.86 31.18 18.56
CA THR A 377 -4.33 30.22 19.56
C THR A 377 -5.81 29.91 19.38
N VAL A 378 -6.64 30.94 19.15
CA VAL A 378 -8.07 30.78 18.87
C VAL A 378 -8.28 30.03 17.56
N LEU A 379 -7.52 30.35 16.51
CA LEU A 379 -7.60 29.65 15.23
C LEU A 379 -7.21 28.17 15.38
N PHE A 380 -6.13 27.85 16.09
CA PHE A 380 -5.73 26.46 16.34
C PHE A 380 -6.79 25.70 17.12
N ALA A 381 -7.35 26.29 18.17
CA ALA A 381 -8.45 25.67 18.92
C ALA A 381 -9.68 25.46 18.02
N LEU A 382 -10.10 26.49 17.29
CA LEU A 382 -11.26 26.41 16.40
C LEU A 382 -11.05 25.37 15.30
N THR A 383 -9.86 25.29 14.70
CA THR A 383 -9.56 24.32 13.64
C THR A 383 -9.48 22.90 14.18
N PHE A 384 -8.60 22.63 15.16
CA PHE A 384 -8.28 21.25 15.57
C PHE A 384 -9.23 20.68 16.62
N ILE A 385 -9.91 21.51 17.42
CA ILE A 385 -10.84 21.01 18.45
C ILE A 385 -12.28 21.01 17.92
N TYR A 386 -12.63 21.94 17.03
CA TYR A 386 -14.01 22.09 16.55
C TYR A 386 -14.19 21.74 15.08
N VAL A 387 -13.61 22.51 14.15
CA VAL A 387 -13.91 22.40 12.71
C VAL A 387 -13.54 21.04 12.13
N LEU A 388 -12.34 20.53 12.40
CA LEU A 388 -11.87 19.26 11.81
C LEU A 388 -12.61 18.04 12.36
N PRO A 389 -12.76 17.87 13.70
CA PRO A 389 -13.57 16.77 14.23
C PRO A 389 -15.02 16.84 13.77
N GLN A 390 -15.63 18.03 13.71
CA GLN A 390 -17.01 18.19 13.25
C GLN A 390 -17.17 17.86 11.77
N ARG A 391 -16.20 18.23 10.92
CA ARG A 391 -16.20 17.86 9.50
C ARG A 391 -16.08 16.36 9.32
N PHE A 392 -15.18 15.71 10.06
CA PHE A 392 -15.02 14.27 10.03
C PHE A 392 -16.29 13.54 10.46
N LEU A 393 -16.88 13.94 11.60
CA LEU A 393 -18.16 13.39 12.08
C LEU A 393 -19.30 13.64 11.09
N ALA A 394 -19.38 14.82 10.46
CA ALA A 394 -20.39 15.12 9.45
C ALA A 394 -20.20 14.30 8.17
N GLN A 395 -18.96 14.03 7.77
CA GLN A 395 -18.64 13.20 6.62
C GLN A 395 -18.96 11.73 6.90
N GLN A 396 -18.65 11.23 8.09
CA GLN A 396 -19.08 9.89 8.49
C GLN A 396 -20.59 9.77 8.64
N ALA A 397 -21.26 10.74 9.27
CA ALA A 397 -22.72 10.76 9.34
C ALA A 397 -23.36 10.86 7.94
N ALA A 398 -22.71 11.50 6.97
CA ALA A 398 -23.17 11.52 5.58
C ALA A 398 -22.95 10.17 4.87
N LEU A 399 -21.84 9.46 5.16
CA LEU A 399 -21.57 8.11 4.67
C LEU A 399 -22.57 7.11 5.26
N GLU A 400 -22.81 7.15 6.57
CA GLU A 400 -23.84 6.38 7.29
C GLU A 400 -25.25 6.71 6.76
N ALA A 401 -25.55 7.99 6.51
CA ALA A 401 -26.83 8.40 5.93
C ALA A 401 -26.99 7.93 4.47
N GLN A 402 -25.90 7.81 3.71
CA GLN A 402 -25.90 7.27 2.35
C GLN A 402 -26.06 5.74 2.36
N GLU A 403 -25.55 5.07 3.39
CA GLU A 403 -25.78 3.66 3.71
C GLU A 403 -27.24 3.40 4.16
N HIS A 404 -27.85 4.34 4.89
CA HIS A 404 -29.24 4.28 5.38
C HIS A 404 -30.31 4.82 4.39
N ALA A 405 -29.95 5.63 3.39
CA ALA A 405 -30.88 6.16 2.38
C ALA A 405 -31.16 5.17 1.22
N VAL A 406 -30.49 4.02 1.21
CA VAL A 406 -30.89 2.86 0.40
C VAL A 406 -32.14 2.26 1.05
N PRO A 407 -33.30 2.14 0.36
CA PRO A 407 -34.49 1.55 0.95
C PRO A 407 -34.19 0.12 1.37
N SER A 408 -34.32 -0.14 2.66
CA SER A 408 -34.10 -1.43 3.31
C SER A 408 -34.90 -2.55 2.64
N ALA A 409 -34.23 -3.44 1.91
CA ALA A 409 -34.65 -4.82 1.83
C ALA A 409 -34.19 -5.51 3.13
N GLY A 410 -35.02 -5.44 4.18
CA GLY A 410 -34.87 -6.22 5.41
C GLY A 410 -33.75 -5.75 6.35
N SER A 411 -34.14 -5.12 7.45
CA SER A 411 -33.29 -4.67 8.56
C SER A 411 -32.36 -5.74 9.12
N VAL A 412 -31.05 -5.45 9.16
CA VAL A 412 -30.17 -5.84 10.26
C VAL A 412 -29.63 -4.53 10.86
N ASP A 413 -29.79 -4.41 12.17
CA ASP A 413 -29.49 -3.25 13.01
C ASP A 413 -27.98 -3.13 13.22
N MET A 414 -27.37 -2.03 12.78
CA MET A 414 -25.92 -1.74 12.85
C MET A 414 -25.66 -0.78 14.02
N GLY A 415 -25.84 -1.28 15.24
CA GLY A 415 -25.70 -0.51 16.47
C GLY A 415 -24.93 -1.28 17.53
N ASP A 416 -23.74 -1.81 17.20
CA ASP A 416 -22.68 -2.18 18.14
C ASP A 416 -21.44 -2.59 17.32
N MET A 417 -20.46 -1.69 17.21
CA MET A 417 -19.16 -1.97 16.58
C MET A 417 -18.05 -2.18 17.62
N HIS A 418 -18.43 -2.66 18.81
CA HIS A 418 -17.53 -3.33 19.73
C HIS A 418 -17.74 -4.83 19.61
N ASP A 419 -17.23 -5.44 18.53
CA ASP A 419 -17.09 -6.89 18.52
C ASP A 419 -16.04 -7.34 17.51
N MET A 420 -14.90 -7.78 18.02
CA MET A 420 -13.98 -8.71 17.34
C MET A 420 -14.60 -10.11 17.21
N ASP A 421 -15.91 -10.17 16.94
CA ASP A 421 -16.72 -11.38 16.79
C ASP A 421 -17.08 -11.58 15.30
N ALA A 422 -16.13 -11.36 14.38
CA ALA A 422 -16.25 -11.80 12.99
C ALA A 422 -16.20 -13.34 12.83
N MET A 423 -16.13 -14.08 13.95
CA MET A 423 -16.53 -15.49 14.09
C MET A 423 -17.66 -15.69 15.14
N GLY A 424 -18.45 -14.66 15.38
CA GLY A 424 -19.53 -14.58 16.37
C GLY A 424 -20.79 -15.26 15.88
N SER A 425 -20.87 -16.56 16.14
CA SER A 425 -22.03 -17.43 15.97
C SER A 425 -22.66 -17.43 14.58
N MET A 426 -22.43 -18.52 13.84
CA MET A 426 -23.47 -19.02 12.95
C MET A 426 -24.74 -19.11 13.79
N ASN A 427 -25.70 -18.23 13.57
CA ASN A 427 -26.91 -18.25 14.36
C ASN A 427 -27.66 -19.56 14.05
N ALA A 428 -28.45 -20.05 15.00
CA ALA A 428 -29.18 -21.31 14.83
C ALA A 428 -30.09 -21.31 13.58
N SER A 429 -30.50 -20.13 13.09
CA SER A 429 -31.35 -20.00 11.90
C SER A 429 -30.58 -20.24 10.58
N ASP A 430 -29.33 -19.82 10.47
CA ASP A 430 -28.47 -20.13 9.31
C ASP A 430 -28.09 -21.61 9.31
N LEU A 431 -27.79 -22.15 10.49
CA LEU A 431 -27.59 -23.58 10.69
C LEU A 431 -28.85 -24.41 10.38
N SER A 432 -30.04 -23.88 10.60
CA SER A 432 -31.32 -24.54 10.25
C SER A 432 -31.61 -24.54 8.74
N ARG A 433 -31.03 -23.60 7.99
CA ARG A 433 -31.13 -23.49 6.52
C ARG A 433 -30.10 -24.34 5.79
N LEU A 434 -29.08 -24.80 6.51
CA LEU A 434 -28.03 -25.67 6.03
C LEU A 434 -28.65 -26.97 5.50
N SER A 435 -28.80 -27.02 4.19
CA SER A 435 -29.46 -28.12 3.50
C SER A 435 -28.50 -29.30 3.44
N LEU A 436 -28.85 -30.42 4.10
CA LEU A 436 -28.28 -31.76 3.89
C LEU A 436 -28.70 -32.29 2.50
N ARG A 437 -28.46 -31.51 1.44
CA ARG A 437 -28.48 -32.04 0.09
C ARG A 437 -27.14 -32.72 -0.09
N THR A 438 -27.17 -33.98 -0.46
CA THR A 438 -25.98 -34.68 -0.96
C THR A 438 -25.31 -33.77 -1.97
N PRO A 439 -23.99 -33.48 -1.87
CA PRO A 439 -23.28 -32.73 -2.90
C PRO A 439 -23.16 -33.64 -4.13
N ALA A 440 -24.27 -33.86 -4.84
CA ALA A 440 -24.22 -34.31 -6.21
C ALA A 440 -23.73 -33.09 -6.99
N ASN A 441 -22.40 -32.92 -7.09
CA ASN A 441 -21.69 -31.89 -7.85
C ASN A 441 -22.49 -30.59 -7.98
N ALA A 442 -22.30 -29.63 -7.08
CA ALA A 442 -23.03 -28.36 -7.13
C ALA A 442 -22.95 -27.65 -8.50
N ILE A 443 -21.94 -27.99 -9.30
CA ILE A 443 -21.83 -27.67 -10.72
C ILE A 443 -22.38 -28.84 -11.57
N ALA A 444 -23.43 -28.56 -12.36
CA ALA A 444 -23.95 -29.54 -13.32
C ALA A 444 -22.86 -29.99 -14.31
N ARG A 445 -22.72 -31.29 -14.54
CA ARG A 445 -21.83 -31.81 -15.58
C ARG A 445 -22.47 -31.61 -16.94
N LEU A 446 -21.70 -31.10 -17.89
CA LEU A 446 -22.17 -30.92 -19.26
C LEU A 446 -22.26 -32.29 -19.96
N PRO A 447 -23.45 -32.71 -20.44
CA PRO A 447 -23.55 -33.92 -21.24
C PRO A 447 -22.86 -33.74 -22.59
N PHE A 448 -22.38 -34.84 -23.16
CA PHE A 448 -21.80 -34.86 -24.51
C PHE A 448 -22.46 -35.93 -25.38
N ALA A 449 -22.49 -35.66 -26.68
CA ALA A 449 -22.72 -36.67 -27.71
C ALA A 449 -21.38 -37.26 -28.17
N VAL A 450 -21.40 -38.47 -28.74
CA VAL A 450 -20.21 -39.06 -29.37
C VAL A 450 -20.43 -39.02 -30.88
N ALA A 451 -19.57 -38.30 -31.60
CA ALA A 451 -19.58 -38.24 -33.05
C ALA A 451 -19.11 -39.55 -33.68
N GLU A 452 -19.33 -39.74 -34.99
CA GLU A 452 -18.98 -40.97 -35.70
C GLU A 452 -17.48 -41.33 -35.63
N ASP A 453 -16.62 -40.32 -35.49
CA ASP A 453 -15.17 -40.46 -35.35
C ASP A 453 -14.71 -40.70 -33.90
N GLY A 454 -15.65 -40.84 -32.97
CA GLY A 454 -15.39 -41.03 -31.53
C GLY A 454 -15.16 -39.74 -30.75
N THR A 455 -15.26 -38.56 -31.37
CA THR A 455 -15.11 -37.26 -30.70
C THR A 455 -16.26 -36.98 -29.75
N LYS A 456 -15.96 -36.53 -28.53
CA LYS A 456 -16.95 -36.10 -27.54
C LYS A 456 -17.36 -34.65 -27.82
N GLU A 457 -18.61 -34.46 -28.20
CA GLU A 457 -19.16 -33.17 -28.60
C GLU A 457 -20.02 -32.55 -27.49
N PHE A 458 -19.65 -31.33 -27.10
CA PHE A 458 -20.28 -30.53 -26.06
C PHE A 458 -20.88 -29.26 -26.66
N HIS A 459 -22.02 -28.83 -26.12
CA HIS A 459 -22.72 -27.62 -26.57
C HIS A 459 -22.80 -26.62 -25.42
N LEU A 460 -22.25 -25.43 -25.64
CA LEU A 460 -22.24 -24.32 -24.69
C LEU A 460 -22.90 -23.09 -25.32
N GLU A 461 -23.81 -22.48 -24.57
CA GLU A 461 -24.48 -21.24 -24.96
C GLU A 461 -24.10 -20.15 -23.96
N ALA A 462 -23.39 -19.12 -24.42
CA ALA A 462 -23.13 -17.94 -23.60
C ALA A 462 -24.35 -17.01 -23.66
N GLY A 463 -24.91 -16.66 -22.51
CA GLY A 463 -26.12 -15.81 -22.45
C GLY A 463 -26.24 -15.04 -21.16
N GLU A 464 -27.09 -14.01 -21.17
CA GLU A 464 -27.40 -13.18 -20.01
C GLU A 464 -28.65 -13.68 -19.25
N PHE A 465 -28.61 -13.62 -17.93
CA PHE A 465 -29.72 -14.02 -17.06
C PHE A 465 -29.58 -13.40 -15.66
N ARG A 466 -30.61 -13.57 -14.83
CA ARG A 466 -30.52 -13.25 -13.40
C ARG A 466 -30.10 -14.49 -12.64
N TRP A 467 -28.95 -14.43 -11.98
CA TRP A 467 -28.44 -15.50 -11.14
C TRP A 467 -28.75 -15.23 -9.67
N GLU A 468 -29.49 -16.13 -9.03
CA GLU A 468 -29.74 -16.06 -7.58
C GLU A 468 -28.56 -16.67 -6.83
N TYR A 469 -27.71 -15.86 -6.19
CA TYR A 469 -26.53 -16.33 -5.45
C TYR A 469 -26.83 -16.59 -3.97
N ALA A 470 -27.92 -16.03 -3.44
CA ALA A 470 -28.50 -16.30 -2.12
C ALA A 470 -30.02 -16.18 -2.22
N LYS A 471 -30.75 -16.81 -1.31
CA LYS A 471 -32.22 -16.77 -1.30
C LYS A 471 -32.74 -15.33 -1.26
N GLY A 472 -33.42 -14.91 -2.33
CA GLY A 472 -33.94 -13.55 -2.47
C GLY A 472 -32.92 -12.50 -2.94
N SER A 473 -31.67 -12.92 -3.18
CA SER A 473 -30.56 -12.07 -3.64
C SER A 473 -30.04 -12.58 -4.98
N SER A 474 -30.11 -11.73 -6.00
CA SER A 474 -29.74 -12.10 -7.37
C SER A 474 -28.92 -11.01 -8.03
N VAL A 475 -28.03 -11.40 -8.93
CA VAL A 475 -27.20 -10.52 -9.76
C VAL A 475 -27.50 -10.74 -11.25
N HIS A 476 -27.39 -9.69 -12.05
CA HIS A 476 -27.35 -9.83 -13.51
C HIS A 476 -26.03 -10.46 -13.93
N ALA A 477 -26.07 -11.66 -14.51
CA ALA A 477 -24.88 -12.44 -14.84
C ALA A 477 -24.86 -12.81 -16.32
N TRP A 478 -23.66 -13.03 -16.84
CA TRP A 478 -23.41 -13.74 -18.08
C TRP A 478 -22.82 -15.10 -17.72
N GLY A 479 -23.37 -16.15 -18.28
CA GLY A 479 -22.93 -17.50 -17.96
C GLY A 479 -23.19 -18.45 -19.10
N TYR A 480 -22.75 -19.68 -18.90
CA TYR A 480 -22.90 -20.73 -19.90
C TYR A 480 -24.09 -21.63 -19.52
N ASN A 481 -24.98 -21.87 -20.48
CA ASN A 481 -26.18 -22.70 -20.33
C ASN A 481 -27.09 -22.24 -19.17
N GLY A 482 -27.16 -20.93 -18.92
CA GLY A 482 -28.06 -20.35 -17.91
C GLY A 482 -27.64 -20.57 -16.45
N GLN A 483 -26.36 -20.85 -16.19
CA GLN A 483 -25.84 -21.04 -14.84
C GLN A 483 -24.48 -20.38 -14.60
N VAL A 484 -24.19 -20.11 -13.33
CA VAL A 484 -22.90 -19.64 -12.82
C VAL A 484 -22.45 -20.54 -11.65
N PRO A 485 -21.22 -21.08 -11.67
CA PRO A 485 -20.31 -21.12 -12.81
C PRO A 485 -20.91 -21.95 -13.96
N GLY A 486 -20.28 -21.88 -15.13
CA GLY A 486 -20.59 -22.73 -16.26
C GLY A 486 -20.49 -24.23 -15.94
N PRO A 487 -21.16 -25.09 -16.72
CA PRO A 487 -21.23 -26.52 -16.44
C PRO A 487 -19.87 -27.22 -16.53
N GLU A 488 -19.61 -28.20 -15.65
CA GLU A 488 -18.34 -28.93 -15.60
C GLU A 488 -18.20 -29.80 -16.85
N ILE A 489 -17.12 -29.59 -17.62
CA ILE A 489 -16.68 -30.52 -18.66
C ILE A 489 -15.73 -31.52 -18.01
N ARG A 490 -16.03 -32.81 -18.11
CA ARG A 490 -15.17 -33.87 -17.55
C ARG A 490 -14.93 -34.98 -18.55
N VAL A 491 -13.66 -35.21 -18.88
CA VAL A 491 -13.20 -36.15 -19.92
C VAL A 491 -11.98 -36.94 -19.44
N MET A 492 -11.58 -37.95 -20.19
CA MET A 492 -10.35 -38.70 -19.95
C MET A 492 -9.21 -38.09 -20.77
N GLU A 493 -8.00 -38.17 -20.26
CA GLU A 493 -6.79 -37.75 -20.96
C GLU A 493 -6.65 -38.48 -22.31
N GLY A 494 -6.43 -37.71 -23.37
CA GLY A 494 -6.34 -38.19 -24.75
C GLY A 494 -7.68 -38.35 -25.48
N ASP A 495 -8.82 -38.04 -24.83
CA ASP A 495 -10.10 -37.93 -25.55
C ASP A 495 -10.04 -36.80 -26.59
N ARG A 496 -10.64 -37.01 -27.76
CA ARG A 496 -10.93 -35.92 -28.69
C ARG A 496 -12.19 -35.20 -28.23
N VAL A 497 -12.09 -33.89 -28.08
CA VAL A 497 -13.15 -33.02 -27.59
C VAL A 497 -13.51 -32.03 -28.68
N ARG A 498 -14.81 -31.87 -28.92
CA ARG A 498 -15.38 -30.80 -29.73
C ARG A 498 -16.31 -29.97 -28.86
N VAL A 499 -16.09 -28.67 -28.76
CA VAL A 499 -17.00 -27.76 -28.06
C VAL A 499 -17.60 -26.78 -29.06
N VAL A 500 -18.92 -26.79 -29.15
CA VAL A 500 -19.73 -25.88 -29.98
C VAL A 500 -20.21 -24.75 -29.07
N LEU A 501 -19.64 -23.56 -29.25
CA LEU A 501 -20.01 -22.35 -28.52
C LEU A 501 -20.98 -21.51 -29.36
N THR A 502 -22.18 -21.26 -28.87
CA THR A 502 -23.12 -20.29 -29.44
C THR A 502 -23.12 -19.03 -28.58
N ASN A 503 -22.88 -17.87 -29.21
CA ASN A 503 -22.84 -16.60 -28.50
C ASN A 503 -24.21 -15.90 -28.57
N ASN A 504 -24.96 -15.89 -27.47
CA ASN A 504 -26.21 -15.16 -27.31
C ASN A 504 -26.06 -13.87 -26.46
N LEU A 505 -24.83 -13.44 -26.19
CA LEU A 505 -24.54 -12.19 -25.49
C LEU A 505 -24.72 -10.97 -26.41
N PRO A 506 -24.91 -9.76 -25.84
CA PRO A 506 -24.93 -8.52 -26.62
C PRO A 506 -23.57 -8.15 -27.21
N GLU A 507 -22.48 -8.77 -26.76
CA GLU A 507 -21.11 -8.50 -27.19
C GLU A 507 -20.41 -9.73 -27.80
N ALA A 508 -19.32 -9.48 -28.52
CA ALA A 508 -18.49 -10.55 -29.03
C ALA A 508 -17.69 -11.22 -27.90
N THR A 509 -17.50 -12.53 -28.00
CA THR A 509 -16.83 -13.34 -26.98
C THR A 509 -16.02 -14.47 -27.62
N SER A 510 -15.19 -15.14 -26.84
CA SER A 510 -14.56 -16.42 -27.20
C SER A 510 -14.38 -17.28 -25.96
N MET A 511 -13.70 -18.42 -26.11
CA MET A 511 -13.51 -19.39 -25.03
C MET A 511 -12.05 -19.80 -24.99
N HIS A 512 -11.36 -19.47 -23.89
CA HIS A 512 -10.01 -19.92 -23.59
C HIS A 512 -10.02 -21.18 -22.71
N TRP A 513 -9.07 -22.06 -22.96
CA TRP A 513 -8.93 -23.38 -22.33
C TRP A 513 -7.73 -23.38 -21.37
N HIS A 514 -7.93 -22.80 -20.18
CA HIS A 514 -6.85 -22.51 -19.26
C HIS A 514 -6.13 -23.78 -18.77
N GLY A 515 -4.86 -23.91 -19.17
CA GLY A 515 -3.99 -25.03 -18.82
C GLY A 515 -4.19 -26.29 -19.68
N ILE A 516 -4.90 -26.21 -20.81
CA ILE A 516 -5.07 -27.31 -21.76
C ILE A 516 -4.16 -27.07 -22.97
N ASP A 517 -3.42 -28.10 -23.38
CA ASP A 517 -2.54 -28.04 -24.55
C ASP A 517 -3.37 -28.17 -25.84
N VAL A 518 -3.76 -27.03 -26.39
CA VAL A 518 -4.54 -26.95 -27.64
C VAL A 518 -3.69 -26.44 -28.80
N PRO A 519 -4.00 -26.81 -30.06
CA PRO A 519 -3.40 -26.15 -31.22
C PRO A 519 -3.68 -24.65 -31.18
N TYR A 520 -2.74 -23.82 -31.64
CA TYR A 520 -2.87 -22.37 -31.48
C TYR A 520 -4.19 -21.81 -32.03
N THR A 521 -4.77 -22.37 -33.11
CA THR A 521 -6.05 -21.91 -33.68
C THR A 521 -7.29 -22.22 -32.83
N GLN A 522 -7.11 -22.99 -31.76
CA GLN A 522 -8.15 -23.46 -30.83
C GLN A 522 -8.03 -22.80 -29.45
N ASP A 523 -7.00 -22.00 -29.23
CA ASP A 523 -6.68 -21.38 -27.93
C ASP A 523 -7.69 -20.31 -27.50
N GLY A 524 -8.43 -19.73 -28.45
CA GLY A 524 -9.60 -18.92 -28.14
C GLY A 524 -9.31 -17.50 -27.68
N VAL A 525 -8.17 -16.93 -28.07
CA VAL A 525 -7.73 -15.57 -27.77
C VAL A 525 -7.94 -14.67 -28.99
N PRO A 526 -8.90 -13.72 -28.96
CA PRO A 526 -9.17 -12.84 -30.08
C PRO A 526 -7.95 -11.97 -30.44
N GLY A 527 -7.68 -11.84 -31.73
CA GLY A 527 -6.54 -11.06 -32.26
C GLY A 527 -5.20 -11.81 -32.31
N PHE A 528 -5.10 -12.96 -31.63
CA PHE A 528 -3.91 -13.82 -31.66
C PHE A 528 -4.20 -15.17 -32.31
N SER A 529 -5.10 -15.95 -31.72
CA SER A 529 -5.42 -17.31 -32.17
C SER A 529 -6.69 -17.40 -32.99
N GLN A 530 -7.62 -16.45 -32.83
CA GLN A 530 -8.86 -16.40 -33.61
C GLN A 530 -9.47 -15.00 -33.70
N VAL A 531 -10.58 -14.90 -34.41
CA VAL A 531 -11.49 -13.75 -34.37
C VAL A 531 -12.55 -14.02 -33.29
N ALA A 532 -12.99 -12.99 -32.57
CA ALA A 532 -14.07 -13.11 -31.59
C ALA A 532 -15.38 -13.57 -32.26
N THR A 533 -16.13 -14.42 -31.57
CA THR A 533 -17.44 -14.93 -32.01
C THR A 533 -18.47 -13.84 -31.79
N LYS A 534 -19.10 -13.33 -32.86
CA LYS A 534 -20.05 -12.23 -32.74
C LYS A 534 -21.38 -12.69 -32.14
N PRO A 535 -22.20 -11.77 -31.62
CA PRO A 535 -23.57 -12.09 -31.22
C PRO A 535 -24.33 -12.84 -32.32
N GLY A 536 -24.99 -13.93 -31.94
CA GLY A 536 -25.72 -14.84 -32.82
C GLY A 536 -24.87 -15.83 -33.62
N GLU A 537 -23.53 -15.75 -33.55
CA GLU A 537 -22.65 -16.69 -34.24
C GLU A 537 -22.33 -17.93 -33.38
N THR A 538 -21.89 -18.98 -34.06
CA THR A 538 -21.43 -20.23 -33.43
C THR A 538 -19.99 -20.51 -33.83
N ARG A 539 -19.17 -20.89 -32.84
CA ARG A 539 -17.76 -21.25 -33.01
C ARG A 539 -17.51 -22.66 -32.50
N VAL A 540 -16.79 -23.45 -33.29
CA VAL A 540 -16.41 -24.82 -32.94
C VAL A 540 -14.92 -24.85 -32.56
N TYR A 541 -14.63 -25.43 -31.40
CA TYR A 541 -13.29 -25.75 -30.94
C TYR A 541 -13.11 -27.27 -30.97
N GLU A 542 -11.99 -27.77 -31.51
CA GLU A 542 -11.69 -29.20 -31.52
C GLU A 542 -10.23 -29.46 -31.19
N PHE A 543 -9.98 -30.27 -30.15
CA PHE A 543 -8.64 -30.58 -29.66
C PHE A 543 -8.61 -31.91 -28.89
N GLU A 544 -7.40 -32.38 -28.57
CA GLU A 544 -7.17 -33.53 -27.69
C GLU A 544 -7.06 -33.05 -26.23
N ALA A 545 -7.76 -33.70 -25.30
CA ALA A 545 -7.74 -33.32 -23.89
C ALA A 545 -6.45 -33.76 -23.20
N LYS A 546 -5.49 -32.85 -23.03
CA LYS A 546 -4.24 -33.03 -22.28
C LYS A 546 -3.66 -31.69 -21.82
N PRO A 547 -2.82 -31.65 -20.77
CA PRO A 547 -2.50 -32.74 -19.87
C PRO A 547 -3.63 -33.02 -18.88
N ALA A 548 -3.65 -34.21 -18.26
CA ALA A 548 -4.53 -34.50 -17.13
C ALA A 548 -4.42 -33.43 -16.02
N GLY A 549 -5.52 -33.22 -15.27
CA GLY A 549 -5.56 -32.28 -14.16
C GLY A 549 -6.88 -31.53 -14.00
N THR A 550 -6.94 -30.74 -12.94
CA THR A 550 -7.94 -29.67 -12.77
C THR A 550 -7.56 -28.52 -13.68
N ARG A 551 -8.35 -28.31 -14.73
CA ARG A 551 -8.26 -27.19 -15.66
C ARG A 551 -9.58 -26.43 -15.59
N PHE A 552 -9.65 -25.30 -16.27
CA PHE A 552 -10.91 -24.57 -16.37
C PHE A 552 -10.98 -23.86 -17.71
N TYR A 553 -12.16 -23.40 -18.07
CA TYR A 553 -12.40 -22.63 -19.27
C TYR A 553 -13.04 -21.30 -18.87
N HIS A 554 -12.75 -20.27 -19.64
CA HIS A 554 -13.35 -18.96 -19.42
C HIS A 554 -13.39 -18.14 -20.69
N THR A 555 -14.16 -17.06 -20.66
CA THR A 555 -14.17 -16.08 -21.75
C THR A 555 -12.80 -15.44 -21.98
N HIS A 556 -12.50 -15.13 -23.23
CA HIS A 556 -11.48 -14.14 -23.58
C HIS A 556 -12.20 -13.07 -24.43
N GLY A 557 -12.42 -11.87 -23.87
CA GLY A 557 -13.23 -10.83 -24.52
C GLY A 557 -12.70 -10.38 -25.88
N SER A 558 -13.50 -9.63 -26.65
CA SER A 558 -13.13 -9.20 -28.01
C SER A 558 -12.03 -8.13 -28.09
N SER A 559 -11.68 -7.50 -26.96
CA SER A 559 -10.67 -6.45 -26.84
C SER A 559 -10.05 -6.47 -25.43
N HIS A 560 -8.86 -5.88 -25.27
CA HIS A 560 -8.27 -5.66 -23.94
C HIS A 560 -9.26 -4.87 -23.07
N GLY A 561 -9.65 -5.43 -21.92
CA GLY A 561 -10.61 -4.86 -20.97
C GLY A 561 -12.02 -5.49 -20.98
N THR A 562 -12.50 -6.02 -22.10
CA THR A 562 -13.80 -6.73 -22.14
C THR A 562 -13.71 -8.14 -21.55
N GLU A 563 -12.53 -8.74 -21.53
CA GLU A 563 -12.27 -10.03 -20.89
C GLU A 563 -12.59 -10.00 -19.38
N ALA A 564 -11.99 -9.06 -18.66
CA ALA A 564 -12.13 -8.95 -17.22
C ALA A 564 -13.60 -8.66 -16.85
N MET A 565 -14.26 -7.77 -17.62
CA MET A 565 -15.70 -7.53 -17.50
C MET A 565 -16.50 -8.82 -17.69
N GLN A 566 -16.25 -9.58 -18.77
CA GLN A 566 -16.99 -10.80 -19.07
C GLN A 566 -16.75 -11.90 -18.02
N LEU A 567 -15.54 -11.98 -17.46
CA LEU A 567 -15.20 -12.86 -16.33
C LEU A 567 -16.01 -12.49 -15.09
N ASP A 568 -16.00 -11.23 -14.66
CA ASP A 568 -16.78 -10.73 -13.50
C ASP A 568 -18.31 -10.84 -13.71
N MET A 569 -18.76 -10.96 -14.95
CA MET A 569 -20.16 -11.26 -15.26
C MET A 569 -20.51 -12.73 -14.99
N GLY A 570 -19.53 -13.64 -14.90
CA GLY A 570 -19.71 -15.05 -14.56
C GLY A 570 -19.27 -16.08 -15.61
N LEU A 571 -18.57 -15.66 -16.68
CA LEU A 571 -18.23 -16.52 -17.82
C LEU A 571 -16.97 -17.37 -17.57
N ALA A 572 -17.06 -18.28 -16.60
CA ALA A 572 -16.04 -19.29 -16.30
C ALA A 572 -16.67 -20.63 -15.89
N GLY A 573 -15.98 -21.74 -16.11
CA GLY A 573 -16.43 -23.08 -15.71
C GLY A 573 -15.28 -24.10 -15.65
N ALA A 574 -15.50 -25.22 -14.97
CA ALA A 574 -14.45 -26.22 -14.76
C ALA A 574 -14.26 -27.15 -15.97
N PHE A 575 -13.01 -27.53 -16.23
CA PHE A 575 -12.64 -28.54 -17.21
C PHE A 575 -11.74 -29.58 -16.56
N ILE A 576 -12.27 -30.75 -16.21
CA ILE A 576 -11.52 -31.80 -15.51
C ILE A 576 -11.06 -32.87 -16.50
N ILE A 577 -9.75 -33.02 -16.65
CA ILE A 577 -9.14 -34.06 -17.48
C ILE A 577 -8.63 -35.16 -16.55
N GLU A 578 -9.31 -36.28 -16.56
CA GLU A 578 -8.96 -37.42 -15.71
C GLU A 578 -7.82 -38.24 -16.33
N PRO A 579 -6.75 -38.54 -15.58
CA PRO A 579 -5.68 -39.39 -16.08
C PRO A 579 -6.19 -40.83 -16.31
N LYS A 580 -5.62 -41.55 -17.28
CA LYS A 580 -6.08 -42.92 -17.61
C LYS A 580 -5.94 -43.91 -16.44
N ASN A 581 -4.92 -43.72 -15.60
CA ASN A 581 -4.61 -44.60 -14.48
C ASN A 581 -4.57 -43.80 -13.17
N PHE A 582 -5.71 -43.66 -12.50
CA PHE A 582 -5.76 -43.12 -11.13
C PHE A 582 -6.75 -43.84 -10.24
N THR A 583 -6.46 -43.81 -8.95
CA THR A 583 -7.41 -44.21 -7.92
C THR A 583 -8.26 -43.00 -7.60
N ARG A 584 -9.58 -43.11 -7.78
CA ARG A 584 -10.50 -42.05 -7.38
C ARG A 584 -10.54 -41.96 -5.84
N PRO A 585 -10.54 -40.75 -5.28
CA PRO A 585 -10.94 -40.55 -3.89
C PRO A 585 -12.43 -40.89 -3.73
N ASP A 586 -12.85 -41.12 -2.49
CA ASP A 586 -14.26 -41.46 -2.19
C ASP A 586 -15.19 -40.28 -2.51
N LYS A 587 -14.69 -39.04 -2.36
CA LYS A 587 -15.31 -37.79 -2.82
C LYS A 587 -14.32 -37.00 -3.66
N ASP A 588 -14.74 -36.58 -4.86
CA ASP A 588 -13.98 -35.69 -5.75
C ASP A 588 -14.86 -34.50 -6.12
N ILE A 589 -14.62 -33.34 -5.51
CA ILE A 589 -15.53 -32.19 -5.55
C ILE A 589 -14.80 -30.98 -6.14
N THR A 590 -15.42 -30.35 -7.13
CA THR A 590 -14.91 -29.12 -7.75
C THR A 590 -15.54 -27.89 -7.11
N LEU A 591 -14.68 -26.95 -6.70
CA LEU A 591 -15.04 -25.67 -6.10
C LEU A 591 -14.45 -24.56 -6.95
N ILE A 592 -15.32 -23.74 -7.53
CA ILE A 592 -14.96 -22.52 -8.25
C ILE A 592 -15.26 -21.35 -7.32
N LEU A 593 -14.22 -20.57 -7.03
CA LEU A 593 -14.24 -19.36 -6.21
C LEU A 593 -14.36 -18.16 -7.13
N ASP A 594 -15.19 -17.19 -6.73
CA ASP A 594 -15.46 -16.01 -7.54
C ASP A 594 -15.91 -14.82 -6.66
N GLU A 595 -15.67 -13.60 -7.15
CA GLU A 595 -16.00 -12.33 -6.49
C GLU A 595 -16.94 -11.46 -7.34
N TRP A 596 -17.86 -10.75 -6.69
CA TRP A 596 -18.92 -10.00 -7.38
C TRP A 596 -19.09 -8.60 -6.79
N ALA A 597 -19.09 -7.61 -7.68
CA ALA A 597 -19.50 -6.24 -7.36
C ALA A 597 -20.99 -6.06 -7.69
N VAL A 598 -21.84 -6.21 -6.68
CA VAL A 598 -23.31 -6.16 -6.83
C VAL A 598 -23.84 -4.81 -6.36
N GLY A 599 -24.35 -4.01 -7.29
CA GLY A 599 -25.03 -2.75 -7.02
C GLY A 599 -26.53 -2.89 -6.73
N ALA A 600 -27.19 -1.73 -6.56
CA ALA A 600 -28.62 -1.67 -6.22
C ALA A 600 -29.50 -2.43 -7.22
N GLY A 601 -30.46 -3.21 -6.72
CA GLY A 601 -31.38 -4.00 -7.56
C GLY A 601 -30.74 -5.26 -8.19
N GLY A 602 -29.51 -5.61 -7.80
CA GLY A 602 -28.80 -6.76 -8.36
C GLY A 602 -28.09 -6.45 -9.67
N THR A 603 -27.76 -5.18 -9.93
CA THR A 603 -26.92 -4.81 -11.07
C THR A 603 -25.50 -5.31 -10.84
N ASN A 604 -24.91 -6.00 -11.81
CA ASN A 604 -23.48 -6.28 -11.77
C ASN A 604 -22.73 -5.03 -12.23
N MET A 605 -21.88 -4.50 -11.36
CA MET A 605 -21.13 -3.28 -11.63
C MET A 605 -20.09 -3.48 -12.75
N ALA A 606 -19.70 -4.72 -13.04
CA ALA A 606 -18.84 -5.03 -14.18
C ALA A 606 -19.46 -4.54 -15.51
N ALA A 607 -20.77 -4.73 -15.70
CA ALA A 607 -21.48 -4.28 -16.90
C ALA A 607 -21.43 -2.75 -17.11
N THR A 608 -21.21 -1.96 -16.06
CA THR A 608 -21.12 -0.49 -16.14
C THR A 608 -19.76 0.00 -16.65
N MET A 609 -18.72 -0.85 -16.59
CA MET A 609 -17.37 -0.54 -17.08
C MET A 609 -17.26 -0.64 -18.61
N GLY A 610 -18.10 -1.44 -19.27
CA GLY A 610 -18.02 -1.73 -20.70
C GLY A 610 -18.51 -0.62 -21.65
N HIS A 611 -19.31 0.33 -21.14
CA HIS A 611 -20.06 1.26 -22.01
C HIS A 611 -19.64 2.73 -22.00
N ASP A 612 -18.78 3.19 -21.07
CA ASP A 612 -18.56 4.65 -20.85
C ASP A 612 -17.09 5.15 -20.95
N MET A 613 -16.16 4.32 -21.41
CA MET A 613 -14.74 4.71 -21.57
C MET A 613 -14.29 4.60 -23.04
N GLY A 614 -14.65 5.59 -23.85
CA GLY A 614 -14.24 5.65 -25.26
C GLY A 614 -12.72 5.78 -25.45
N ASP A 615 -12.18 5.10 -26.46
CA ASP A 615 -10.87 5.18 -27.18
C ASP A 615 -9.55 5.57 -26.43
N ALA A 616 -9.56 5.85 -25.14
CA ALA A 616 -8.37 5.98 -24.31
C ALA A 616 -7.92 4.58 -23.91
N ALA A 617 -6.81 4.13 -24.51
CA ALA A 617 -6.19 2.82 -24.34
C ALA A 617 -6.47 2.17 -22.96
N PRO A 618 -7.17 1.01 -22.92
CA PRO A 618 -7.48 0.33 -21.68
C PRO A 618 -6.21 -0.33 -21.18
N SER A 619 -5.65 0.21 -20.08
CA SER A 619 -4.83 -0.64 -19.23
C SER A 619 -5.79 -1.60 -18.54
N ALA A 620 -5.84 -2.84 -19.06
CA ALA A 620 -6.80 -3.89 -18.76
C ALA A 620 -6.86 -4.36 -17.28
N GLY A 621 -6.27 -3.62 -16.34
CA GLY A 621 -6.29 -3.89 -14.90
C GLY A 621 -6.70 -2.71 -14.01
N VAL A 622 -6.87 -1.49 -14.54
CA VAL A 622 -7.14 -0.29 -13.71
C VAL A 622 -8.63 -0.16 -13.34
N GLY A 623 -9.55 -0.64 -14.17
CA GLY A 623 -10.99 -0.66 -13.85
C GLY A 623 -11.34 -1.70 -12.79
N HIS A 624 -10.75 -2.89 -12.89
CA HIS A 624 -11.02 -4.03 -12.00
C HIS A 624 -10.44 -3.89 -10.60
N ALA A 625 -9.28 -3.24 -10.44
CA ALA A 625 -8.69 -2.96 -9.13
C ALA A 625 -9.47 -1.91 -8.30
N MET A 626 -10.43 -1.22 -8.91
CA MET A 626 -11.30 -0.20 -8.30
C MET A 626 -12.71 -0.72 -8.00
N MET A 627 -12.98 -2.01 -8.22
CA MET A 627 -14.28 -2.64 -7.95
C MET A 627 -14.41 -2.96 -6.45
N ASP A 628 -15.48 -2.47 -5.83
CA ASP A 628 -15.83 -2.82 -4.45
C ASP A 628 -16.55 -4.18 -4.45
N TYR A 629 -15.79 -5.27 -4.40
CA TYR A 629 -16.33 -6.62 -4.30
C TYR A 629 -16.91 -6.84 -2.90
N GLY A 630 -18.22 -7.04 -2.84
CA GLY A 630 -18.95 -7.26 -1.58
C GLY A 630 -19.56 -8.65 -1.45
N VAL A 631 -19.59 -9.43 -2.53
CA VAL A 631 -20.23 -10.75 -2.58
C VAL A 631 -19.20 -11.77 -3.06
N PHE A 632 -18.99 -12.81 -2.26
CA PHE A 632 -17.97 -13.82 -2.51
C PHE A 632 -18.58 -15.21 -2.53
N THR A 633 -18.41 -15.93 -3.63
CA THR A 633 -19.16 -17.16 -3.88
C THR A 633 -18.29 -18.40 -3.95
N VAL A 634 -18.88 -19.53 -3.56
CA VAL A 634 -18.38 -20.87 -3.87
C VAL A 634 -19.41 -21.53 -4.79
N ASN A 635 -18.99 -21.92 -5.99
CA ASN A 635 -19.86 -22.46 -7.04
C ASN A 635 -21.08 -21.56 -7.31
N GLY A 636 -20.86 -20.24 -7.36
CA GLY A 636 -21.88 -19.24 -7.65
C GLY A 636 -22.89 -19.00 -6.51
N ARG A 637 -22.70 -19.58 -5.32
CA ARG A 637 -23.58 -19.39 -4.16
C ARG A 637 -22.83 -18.77 -2.99
N THR A 638 -23.56 -18.04 -2.16
CA THR A 638 -23.08 -17.51 -0.88
C THR A 638 -23.65 -18.32 0.28
N PHE A 639 -22.90 -18.46 1.37
CA PHE A 639 -23.41 -19.05 2.59
C PHE A 639 -24.64 -18.28 3.12
N PRO A 640 -25.69 -18.95 3.63
CA PRO A 640 -25.82 -20.39 3.91
C PRO A 640 -26.34 -21.25 2.74
N ASP A 641 -26.54 -20.67 1.56
CA ASP A 641 -27.10 -21.40 0.40
C ASP A 641 -26.06 -22.20 -0.39
N VAL A 642 -24.79 -22.14 0.02
CA VAL A 642 -23.73 -23.05 -0.43
C VAL A 642 -24.04 -24.47 0.07
N PRO A 643 -24.23 -25.47 -0.82
CA PRO A 643 -24.55 -26.84 -0.41
C PRO A 643 -23.40 -27.46 0.38
N ALA A 644 -23.70 -28.01 1.55
CA ALA A 644 -22.69 -28.64 2.40
C ALA A 644 -22.09 -29.91 1.79
N ILE A 645 -20.81 -30.15 2.07
CA ILE A 645 -20.12 -31.37 1.71
C ILE A 645 -20.41 -32.44 2.76
N SER A 646 -21.22 -33.44 2.42
CA SER A 646 -21.49 -34.59 3.30
C SER A 646 -20.39 -35.66 3.18
N VAL A 647 -19.79 -36.02 4.31
CA VAL A 647 -18.71 -37.02 4.41
C VAL A 647 -19.02 -38.10 5.44
N LYS A 648 -18.45 -39.29 5.25
CA LYS A 648 -18.40 -40.35 6.27
C LYS A 648 -17.00 -40.44 6.87
N GLU A 649 -16.93 -40.89 8.12
CA GLU A 649 -15.65 -41.16 8.76
C GLU A 649 -14.83 -42.16 7.94
N GLY A 650 -13.56 -41.83 7.67
CA GLY A 650 -12.62 -42.60 6.87
C GLY A 650 -12.64 -42.32 5.36
N GLU A 651 -13.57 -41.52 4.84
CA GLU A 651 -13.59 -41.16 3.40
C GLU A 651 -12.38 -40.28 3.03
N ARG A 652 -11.75 -40.58 1.89
CA ARG A 652 -10.79 -39.68 1.25
C ARG A 652 -11.53 -38.65 0.42
N VAL A 653 -11.31 -37.39 0.74
CA VAL A 653 -11.96 -36.26 0.08
C VAL A 653 -10.92 -35.45 -0.67
N ARG A 654 -11.15 -35.27 -1.98
CA ARG A 654 -10.42 -34.32 -2.82
C ARG A 654 -11.29 -33.10 -3.11
N LEU A 655 -10.75 -31.93 -2.85
CA LEU A 655 -11.31 -30.66 -3.27
C LEU A 655 -10.44 -30.09 -4.39
N ARG A 656 -11.03 -29.86 -5.55
CA ARG A 656 -10.41 -29.20 -6.71
C ARG A 656 -10.79 -27.74 -6.68
N LEU A 657 -9.84 -26.90 -6.32
CA LEU A 657 -10.05 -25.47 -6.13
C LEU A 657 -9.64 -24.74 -7.41
N ILE A 658 -10.51 -23.88 -7.90
CA ILE A 658 -10.28 -23.00 -9.05
C ILE A 658 -10.62 -21.60 -8.58
N ASN A 659 -9.68 -20.67 -8.70
CA ASN A 659 -10.00 -19.25 -8.55
C ASN A 659 -10.32 -18.66 -9.93
N ALA A 660 -11.62 -18.51 -10.22
CA ALA A 660 -12.10 -17.93 -11.47
C ALA A 660 -12.20 -16.39 -11.41
N GLY A 661 -12.00 -15.82 -10.23
CA GLY A 661 -11.92 -14.39 -9.99
C GLY A 661 -10.83 -13.71 -10.81
N THR A 662 -10.96 -12.40 -10.95
CA THR A 662 -10.10 -11.57 -11.81
C THR A 662 -9.01 -10.86 -11.02
N SER A 663 -9.18 -10.66 -9.71
CA SER A 663 -8.31 -9.79 -8.93
C SER A 663 -8.08 -10.23 -7.48
N THR A 664 -8.95 -11.08 -6.94
CA THR A 664 -8.94 -11.39 -5.51
C THR A 664 -8.17 -12.68 -5.19
N ILE A 665 -7.34 -12.64 -4.14
CA ILE A 665 -6.66 -13.82 -3.60
C ILE A 665 -7.54 -14.43 -2.50
N HIS A 666 -7.72 -15.75 -2.54
CA HIS A 666 -8.54 -16.46 -1.55
C HIS A 666 -7.69 -17.44 -0.73
N PRO A 667 -7.25 -17.06 0.50
CA PRO A 667 -6.62 -18.00 1.44
C PRO A 667 -7.67 -18.94 2.05
N MET A 668 -7.92 -20.08 1.42
CA MET A 668 -8.93 -21.04 1.87
C MET A 668 -8.43 -21.92 3.02
N HIS A 669 -9.12 -21.86 4.15
CA HIS A 669 -8.81 -22.56 5.40
C HIS A 669 -9.83 -23.65 5.72
N LEU A 670 -9.35 -24.87 6.04
CA LEU A 670 -10.16 -26.01 6.46
C LEU A 670 -10.04 -26.24 7.98
N HIS A 671 -11.18 -26.21 8.67
CA HIS A 671 -11.26 -26.53 10.08
C HIS A 671 -11.22 -28.05 10.33
N GLY A 672 -10.71 -28.44 11.49
CA GLY A 672 -10.77 -29.81 12.00
C GLY A 672 -9.90 -30.84 11.26
N HIS A 673 -9.26 -30.48 10.15
CA HIS A 673 -8.46 -31.38 9.33
C HIS A 673 -7.17 -30.70 8.87
N GLN A 674 -6.17 -31.51 8.58
CA GLN A 674 -5.03 -31.12 7.76
C GLN A 674 -5.20 -31.76 6.39
N PHE A 675 -4.81 -31.06 5.32
CA PHE A 675 -4.86 -31.58 3.96
C PHE A 675 -3.46 -31.60 3.34
N LYS A 676 -3.30 -32.45 2.32
CA LYS A 676 -2.15 -32.50 1.43
C LYS A 676 -2.44 -31.71 0.17
N VAL A 677 -1.49 -30.90 -0.28
CA VAL A 677 -1.53 -30.30 -1.62
C VAL A 677 -1.04 -31.34 -2.63
N THR A 678 -1.96 -31.91 -3.41
CA THR A 678 -1.69 -33.04 -4.32
C THR A 678 -1.51 -32.62 -5.78
N ALA A 679 -2.02 -31.46 -6.17
CA ALA A 679 -1.76 -30.86 -7.49
C ALA A 679 -1.71 -29.33 -7.41
N THR A 680 -0.93 -28.72 -8.32
CA THR A 680 -0.83 -27.28 -8.54
C THR A 680 -0.93 -27.00 -10.04
N ASP A 681 -1.80 -26.08 -10.46
CA ASP A 681 -2.10 -25.79 -11.87
C ASP A 681 -2.49 -27.05 -12.66
N GLY A 682 -3.31 -27.90 -12.03
CA GLY A 682 -3.70 -29.22 -12.54
C GLY A 682 -2.58 -30.28 -12.57
N ASN A 683 -1.33 -29.92 -12.29
CA ASN A 683 -0.19 -30.83 -12.39
C ASN A 683 0.07 -31.55 -11.05
N PRO A 684 0.27 -32.87 -11.05
CA PRO A 684 0.44 -33.63 -9.81
C PRO A 684 1.75 -33.27 -9.09
N VAL A 685 1.66 -32.99 -7.78
CA VAL A 685 2.82 -32.77 -6.92
C VAL A 685 3.39 -34.14 -6.51
N PRO A 686 4.69 -34.41 -6.72
CA PRO A 686 5.33 -35.64 -6.29
C PRO A 686 5.14 -35.87 -4.79
N LEU A 687 4.89 -37.11 -4.36
CA LEU A 687 4.60 -37.46 -2.95
C LEU A 687 5.59 -36.84 -1.94
N ALA A 688 6.88 -36.80 -2.27
CA ALA A 688 7.92 -36.23 -1.41
C ALA A 688 7.85 -34.69 -1.25
N ALA A 689 7.17 -34.00 -2.17
CA ALA A 689 6.99 -32.55 -2.18
C ALA A 689 5.58 -32.11 -1.74
N GLN A 690 4.68 -33.05 -1.44
CA GLN A 690 3.32 -32.73 -1.00
C GLN A 690 3.32 -32.14 0.41
N LEU A 691 3.02 -30.85 0.47
CA LEU A 691 2.93 -30.10 1.72
C LEU A 691 1.66 -30.48 2.49
N THR A 692 1.79 -30.66 3.80
CA THR A 692 0.64 -30.68 4.72
C THR A 692 0.33 -29.25 5.14
N LYS A 693 -0.92 -28.83 4.96
CA LYS A 693 -1.42 -27.51 5.29
C LYS A 693 -2.84 -27.58 5.83
N ASN A 694 -3.29 -26.49 6.42
CA ASN A 694 -4.67 -26.22 6.77
C ASN A 694 -5.22 -24.97 6.07
N THR A 695 -4.37 -24.15 5.45
CA THR A 695 -4.74 -22.98 4.67
C THR A 695 -3.90 -22.89 3.40
N ILE A 696 -4.53 -22.62 2.26
CA ILE A 696 -3.87 -22.44 0.97
C ILE A 696 -4.38 -21.16 0.29
N ALA A 697 -3.46 -20.31 -0.17
CA ALA A 697 -3.79 -19.10 -0.91
C ALA A 697 -3.89 -19.43 -2.40
N LEU A 698 -5.00 -19.02 -3.03
CA LEU A 698 -5.24 -19.14 -4.45
C LEU A 698 -5.28 -17.75 -5.07
N ASN A 699 -4.34 -17.46 -5.96
CA ASN A 699 -4.39 -16.26 -6.80
C ASN A 699 -5.39 -16.43 -7.94
N PRO A 700 -5.88 -15.33 -8.55
CA PRO A 700 -6.67 -15.37 -9.78
C PRO A 700 -6.06 -16.29 -10.85
N GLY A 701 -6.85 -17.21 -11.39
CA GLY A 701 -6.44 -18.18 -12.41
C GLY A 701 -5.68 -19.41 -11.90
N GLU A 702 -5.25 -19.45 -10.63
CA GLU A 702 -4.58 -20.64 -10.09
C GLU A 702 -5.57 -21.77 -9.77
N THR A 703 -5.08 -23.01 -9.86
CA THR A 703 -5.83 -24.19 -9.42
C THR A 703 -5.01 -25.04 -8.46
N TYR A 704 -5.69 -25.62 -7.46
CA TYR A 704 -5.08 -26.52 -6.49
C TYR A 704 -5.97 -27.74 -6.25
N ASP A 705 -5.40 -28.94 -6.23
CA ASP A 705 -6.08 -30.11 -5.68
C ASP A 705 -5.56 -30.35 -4.27
N ILE A 706 -6.47 -30.35 -3.29
CA ILE A 706 -6.17 -30.70 -1.91
C ILE A 706 -6.89 -31.98 -1.50
N GLU A 707 -6.23 -32.82 -0.70
CA GLU A 707 -6.79 -34.07 -0.20
C GLU A 707 -6.69 -34.20 1.31
N PHE A 708 -7.75 -34.68 1.95
CA PHE A 708 -7.75 -35.05 3.36
C PHE A 708 -8.55 -36.34 3.58
N VAL A 709 -8.28 -37.00 4.71
CA VAL A 709 -9.10 -38.12 5.19
C VAL A 709 -10.06 -37.56 6.23
N ALA A 710 -11.34 -37.89 6.10
CA ALA A 710 -12.37 -37.49 7.06
C ALA A 710 -12.25 -38.31 8.36
N GLU A 711 -11.31 -37.96 9.23
CA GLU A 711 -11.01 -38.70 10.48
C GLU A 711 -11.41 -37.97 11.77
N ASN A 712 -12.08 -36.82 11.68
CA ASN A 712 -12.48 -36.00 12.82
C ASN A 712 -13.99 -35.69 12.75
N PRO A 713 -14.87 -36.59 13.24
CA PRO A 713 -16.31 -36.43 13.11
C PRO A 713 -16.86 -35.16 13.74
N GLY A 714 -17.64 -34.40 12.96
CA GLY A 714 -18.24 -33.14 13.42
C GLY A 714 -18.86 -32.30 12.32
N VAL A 715 -19.08 -31.03 12.63
CA VAL A 715 -19.47 -29.98 11.67
C VAL A 715 -18.30 -29.03 11.53
N TRP A 716 -17.76 -28.96 10.33
CA TRP A 716 -16.58 -28.14 10.01
C TRP A 716 -16.91 -27.16 8.90
N VAL A 717 -16.05 -26.16 8.73
CA VAL A 717 -16.14 -25.21 7.64
C VAL A 717 -14.84 -25.13 6.87
N PHE A 718 -14.99 -24.91 5.58
CA PHE A 718 -13.96 -24.54 4.65
C PHE A 718 -14.28 -23.13 4.14
N HIS A 719 -13.48 -22.14 4.49
CA HIS A 719 -13.80 -20.74 4.20
C HIS A 719 -12.58 -19.92 3.80
N CYS A 720 -12.81 -18.77 3.20
CA CYS A 720 -11.74 -17.80 2.97
C CYS A 720 -11.27 -17.21 4.32
N HIS A 721 -9.97 -17.23 4.58
CA HIS A 721 -9.35 -16.71 5.80
C HIS A 721 -9.03 -15.20 5.70
N GLU A 722 -9.53 -14.56 4.65
CA GLU A 722 -9.77 -13.14 4.63
C GLU A 722 -11.20 -12.91 5.15
N LEU A 723 -11.33 -12.31 6.33
CA LEU A 723 -12.57 -12.40 7.12
C LEU A 723 -13.74 -11.68 6.44
N HIS A 724 -13.47 -10.59 5.70
CA HIS A 724 -14.52 -9.91 4.94
C HIS A 724 -15.01 -10.73 3.73
N HIS A 725 -14.17 -11.61 3.16
CA HIS A 725 -14.63 -12.56 2.12
C HIS A 725 -15.51 -13.67 2.71
N ALA A 726 -15.18 -14.17 3.90
CA ALA A 726 -16.03 -15.10 4.63
C ALA A 726 -17.37 -14.44 5.01
N GLY A 727 -17.32 -13.21 5.53
CA GLY A 727 -18.51 -12.39 5.83
C GLY A 727 -19.37 -12.10 4.62
N GLY A 728 -18.76 -11.92 3.44
CA GLY A 728 -19.47 -11.77 2.16
C GLY A 728 -19.93 -13.09 1.51
N GLY A 729 -19.77 -14.23 2.20
CA GLY A 729 -20.44 -15.49 1.85
C GLY A 729 -19.54 -16.65 1.41
N MET A 730 -18.22 -16.49 1.34
CA MET A 730 -17.30 -17.56 0.90
C MET A 730 -17.01 -18.58 2.01
N ILE A 731 -18.05 -19.33 2.37
CA ILE A 731 -18.03 -20.37 3.40
C ILE A 731 -18.70 -21.62 2.85
N MET A 732 -18.01 -22.75 2.97
CA MET A 732 -18.45 -24.08 2.55
C MET A 732 -18.47 -25.02 3.76
N PRO A 733 -19.65 -25.46 4.23
CA PRO A 733 -19.73 -26.42 5.34
C PRO A 733 -19.30 -27.83 4.92
N ILE A 734 -18.66 -28.55 5.84
CA ILE A 734 -18.36 -29.98 5.72
C ILE A 734 -19.04 -30.69 6.89
N LEU A 735 -19.95 -31.60 6.58
CA LEU A 735 -20.81 -32.28 7.54
C LEU A 735 -20.52 -33.78 7.55
N TYR A 736 -20.21 -34.30 8.73
CA TYR A 736 -20.20 -35.75 8.92
C TYR A 736 -21.63 -36.29 8.99
N GLU A 737 -21.89 -37.42 8.33
CA GLU A 737 -23.17 -38.10 8.43
C GLU A 737 -23.51 -38.41 9.90
N GLY A 738 -24.72 -38.03 10.32
CA GLY A 738 -25.18 -38.19 11.71
C GLY A 738 -24.82 -37.03 12.64
N TYR A 739 -24.02 -36.07 12.20
CA TYR A 739 -23.71 -34.85 12.94
C TYR A 739 -24.55 -33.69 12.45
N LYS A 740 -25.06 -32.89 13.39
CA LYS A 740 -25.82 -31.67 13.10
C LYS A 740 -25.12 -30.46 13.69
N PRO A 741 -25.25 -29.29 13.07
CA PRO A 741 -24.76 -28.07 13.68
C PRO A 741 -25.45 -27.82 15.03
N LEU A 742 -24.72 -27.24 15.99
CA LEU A 742 -25.26 -26.93 17.32
C LEU A 742 -26.45 -25.95 17.18
N GLY A 743 -27.64 -26.35 17.64
CA GLY A 743 -28.88 -25.56 17.55
C GLY A 743 -30.00 -26.17 16.69
N GLN A 744 -29.80 -27.37 16.12
CA GLN A 744 -30.85 -28.21 15.51
C GLN A 744 -31.27 -29.40 16.38
#